data_AF-A0A0D2ALK2-F1
#
_entry.id   AF-A0A0D2ALK2-F1
#
_cell.length_a   1.000
_cell.length_b   1.000
_cell.length_c   1.000
_cell.angle_alpha   90.00
_cell.angle_beta   90.00
_cell.angle_gamma   90.00
#
_symmetry.space_group_name_H-M   'P 1'
#
loop_
_entity.id
_entity.type
_entity.pdbx_description
1 polymer ?
#
loop_
_entity_poly.entity_id
_entity_poly.type
_entity_poly.pdbx_seq_one_letter_code
_entity_poly.pdbx_strand_id
1 'polypeptide(L)'
;MNGLVFSNFNVVCAAFGGFLLSFGLVSDAWKQQFLLSEALIALIAGAVLAHFAGFLRPDEYGCGDNKNIDSITLEFSRLVLAVQLVLTGIQLPSRYLSRAWRSIFYLLGPTLTLMWLSAGLIIWWMLPRLDFVHALAIGACVAPTDPVLSNAVIKGRFAEINTPKPLQRLIAAEAGLNDGLGYPFLFFALYWIKHSEGQGIQLPMLTSWLGGTWGYVVIFSVVYGIGVGYAARKLFFSARRRGFVEEESSLTYVIALSLFVLGTCGILGTDDILACFVAGCTFAWDDQFEQDACSELFWSAADMLVNISIFIWYGAVAPWALFATNNIVSLGRLLALGVLILCLRRLPAILLMKHKVTEIGTMFQAIFVGFFGPIGVSAVFYLLIAVEFLEELVQDDKGTALGDIQYLQEAMQTVSKETAAEIREGCNKYGVLVFRGANLNNEQQIEFTANFGEMYDVKAHMKAGRRMRFPQQPEIFDVSNLDENGNVLTELEPARVGANKGNCLWHADMAYNPRRAHYSLLRAVELPPKGTGGATQYLDSRTAYDNLSEEMKQRIDPLVCNNSLYHNRKLAAPDTFADFEPLDIPMARHKLAQVHEESGRMNLYITTYAHHFDGETIEQSRPLVNELLDHVSQDKYLLTVDWENNGDMVMWDNTAVLHRATPGGAYTTKYKRDMRRTSTKDSSSYGWGVDRTATWEAGLRTTKE
;
A
#
# COMPACT_ATOMS: atom_id res chain seq x y z
N MET A 1 24.68 -22.74 -30.61
CA MET A 1 23.76 -21.74 -31.19
C MET A 1 22.62 -21.56 -30.21
N ASN A 2 22.69 -20.56 -29.33
CA ASN A 2 21.58 -20.23 -28.45
C ASN A 2 20.50 -19.58 -29.32
N GLY A 3 19.35 -20.24 -29.43
CA GLY A 3 18.17 -19.69 -30.10
C GLY A 3 17.80 -18.34 -29.50
N LEU A 4 17.26 -17.45 -30.33
CA LEU A 4 16.72 -16.14 -29.94
C LEU A 4 15.96 -16.27 -28.61
N VAL A 5 16.54 -15.71 -27.54
CA VAL A 5 15.95 -15.76 -26.21
C VAL A 5 14.61 -15.03 -26.24
N PHE A 6 13.55 -15.74 -25.88
CA PHE A 6 12.22 -15.17 -25.73
C PHE A 6 12.27 -14.13 -24.60
N SER A 7 12.24 -12.84 -24.94
CA SER A 7 12.27 -11.74 -23.98
C SER A 7 10.86 -11.24 -23.68
N ASN A 8 10.63 -10.78 -22.45
CA ASN A 8 9.37 -10.12 -22.07
C ASN A 8 9.05 -8.92 -22.95
N PHE A 9 10.09 -8.22 -23.43
CA PHE A 9 9.95 -7.16 -24.43
C PHE A 9 9.19 -7.64 -25.68
N ASN A 10 9.52 -8.83 -26.22
CA ASN A 10 8.82 -9.37 -27.39
C ASN A 10 7.34 -9.66 -27.09
N VAL A 11 7.03 -10.16 -25.89
CA VAL A 11 5.65 -10.43 -25.45
C VAL A 11 4.86 -9.14 -25.33
N VAL A 12 5.44 -8.12 -24.70
CA VAL A 12 4.82 -6.81 -24.54
C VAL A 12 4.58 -6.14 -25.90
N CYS A 13 5.59 -6.14 -26.79
CA CYS A 13 5.42 -5.60 -28.15
C CYS A 13 4.34 -6.34 -28.95
N ALA A 14 4.30 -7.68 -28.85
CA ALA A 14 3.28 -8.48 -29.53
C ALA A 14 1.87 -8.23 -28.96
N ALA A 15 1.73 -8.17 -27.63
CA ALA A 15 0.45 -7.92 -26.96
C ALA A 15 -0.05 -6.50 -27.22
N PHE A 16 0.81 -5.50 -27.08
CA PHE A 16 0.48 -4.10 -27.32
C PHE A 16 0.19 -3.83 -28.80
N GLY A 17 1.05 -4.31 -29.71
CA GLY A 17 0.82 -4.19 -31.14
C GLY A 17 -0.43 -4.92 -31.60
N GLY A 18 -0.66 -6.13 -31.09
CA GLY A 18 -1.88 -6.90 -31.35
C GLY A 18 -3.14 -6.20 -30.84
N PHE A 19 -3.09 -5.60 -29.65
CA PHE A 19 -4.17 -4.77 -29.12
C PHE A 19 -4.43 -3.57 -30.04
N LEU A 20 -3.41 -2.79 -30.39
CA LEU A 20 -3.57 -1.63 -31.27
C LEU A 20 -4.17 -2.00 -32.64
N LEU A 21 -3.68 -3.09 -33.25
CA LEU A 21 -4.20 -3.57 -34.54
C LEU A 21 -5.66 -3.99 -34.44
N SER A 22 -6.03 -4.73 -33.39
CA SER A 22 -7.42 -5.18 -33.18
C SER A 22 -8.36 -4.04 -32.80
N PHE A 23 -7.95 -3.18 -31.88
CA PHE A 23 -8.71 -2.03 -31.43
C PHE A 23 -8.92 -1.01 -32.55
N GLY A 24 -7.89 -0.75 -33.37
CA GLY A 24 -7.99 0.16 -34.52
C GLY A 24 -9.08 -0.24 -35.51
N LEU A 25 -9.36 -1.53 -35.71
CA LEU A 25 -10.42 -2.03 -36.59
C LEU A 25 -11.84 -1.76 -36.06
N VAL A 26 -11.99 -1.61 -34.74
CA VAL A 26 -13.29 -1.45 -34.07
C VAL A 26 -13.46 -0.09 -33.38
N SER A 27 -12.42 0.72 -33.26
CA SER A 27 -12.39 1.97 -32.47
C SER A 27 -13.53 2.92 -32.88
N ASP A 28 -13.83 3.04 -34.17
CA ASP A 28 -14.93 3.90 -34.63
C ASP A 28 -16.31 3.41 -34.14
N ALA A 29 -16.55 2.09 -34.11
CA ALA A 29 -17.78 1.54 -33.56
C ALA A 29 -17.91 1.84 -32.05
N TRP A 30 -16.83 1.67 -31.29
CA TRP A 30 -16.79 1.96 -29.85
C TRP A 30 -16.98 3.46 -29.55
N LYS A 31 -16.37 4.34 -30.35
CA LYS A 31 -16.50 5.80 -30.20
C LYS A 31 -17.88 6.31 -30.61
N GLN A 32 -18.36 5.93 -31.79
CA GLN A 32 -19.55 6.53 -32.40
C GLN A 32 -20.85 5.88 -31.93
N GLN A 33 -20.86 4.57 -31.66
CA GLN A 33 -22.08 3.85 -31.28
C GLN A 33 -22.23 3.72 -29.76
N PHE A 34 -21.13 3.37 -29.06
CA PHE A 34 -21.16 3.13 -27.62
C PHE A 34 -20.73 4.34 -26.77
N LEU A 35 -20.19 5.41 -27.40
CA LEU A 35 -19.72 6.63 -26.74
C LEU A 35 -18.70 6.34 -25.62
N LEU A 36 -17.87 5.30 -25.78
CA LEU A 36 -16.85 4.91 -24.81
C LEU A 36 -15.51 5.57 -25.14
N SER A 37 -14.82 6.07 -24.10
CA SER A 37 -13.48 6.65 -24.22
C SER A 37 -12.42 5.59 -24.48
N GLU A 38 -11.47 5.88 -25.37
CA GLU A 38 -10.31 5.01 -25.63
C GLU A 38 -9.48 4.78 -24.38
N ALA A 39 -9.39 5.76 -23.49
CA ALA A 39 -8.66 5.65 -22.23
C ALA A 39 -9.25 4.57 -21.33
N LEU A 40 -10.58 4.47 -21.25
CA LEU A 40 -11.25 3.44 -20.44
C LEU A 40 -11.00 2.03 -21.02
N ILE A 41 -11.07 1.90 -22.35
CA ILE A 41 -10.84 0.63 -23.03
C ILE A 41 -9.37 0.21 -22.88
N ALA A 42 -8.44 1.15 -23.03
CA ALA A 42 -7.01 0.95 -22.82
C ALA A 42 -6.69 0.54 -21.37
N LEU A 43 -7.32 1.19 -20.38
CA LEU A 43 -7.18 0.84 -18.96
C LEU A 43 -7.63 -0.60 -18.68
N ILE A 44 -8.80 -0.99 -19.19
CA ILE A 44 -9.31 -2.36 -19.03
C ILE A 44 -8.39 -3.36 -19.74
N ALA A 45 -7.92 -3.03 -20.94
CA ALA A 45 -7.00 -3.87 -21.69
C ALA A 45 -5.69 -4.09 -20.93
N GLY A 46 -5.12 -3.04 -20.32
CA GLY A 46 -3.95 -3.14 -19.44
C GLY A 46 -4.18 -4.09 -18.27
N ALA A 47 -5.31 -3.95 -17.57
CA ALA A 47 -5.66 -4.83 -16.46
C ALA A 47 -5.77 -6.30 -16.90
N VAL A 48 -6.40 -6.56 -18.04
CA VAL A 48 -6.54 -7.91 -18.62
C VAL A 48 -5.20 -8.48 -19.05
N LEU A 49 -4.40 -7.71 -19.79
CA LEU A 49 -3.10 -8.16 -20.31
C LEU A 49 -2.10 -8.48 -19.19
N ALA A 50 -2.16 -7.74 -18.08
CA ALA A 50 -1.28 -7.96 -16.95
C ALA A 50 -1.78 -9.07 -16.00
N HIS A 51 -2.98 -8.92 -15.46
CA HIS A 51 -3.43 -9.75 -14.33
C HIS A 51 -4.11 -11.05 -14.75
N PHE A 52 -4.73 -11.07 -15.94
CA PHE A 52 -5.46 -12.26 -16.43
C PHE A 52 -4.66 -13.07 -17.45
N ALA A 53 -4.00 -12.39 -18.39
CA ALA A 53 -3.24 -13.05 -19.44
C ALA A 53 -1.75 -13.24 -19.12
N GLY A 54 -1.20 -12.46 -18.18
CA GLY A 54 0.22 -12.53 -17.80
C GLY A 54 1.20 -12.14 -18.91
N PHE A 55 0.73 -11.40 -19.92
CA PHE A 55 1.51 -10.95 -21.07
C PHE A 55 2.27 -9.64 -20.80
N LEU A 56 1.77 -8.83 -19.87
CA LEU A 56 2.42 -7.61 -19.40
C LEU A 56 2.79 -7.81 -17.93
N ARG A 57 4.08 -7.74 -17.59
CA ARG A 57 4.58 -8.05 -16.24
C ARG A 57 5.35 -6.87 -15.65
N PRO A 58 4.67 -5.85 -15.12
CA PRO A 58 5.33 -4.66 -14.58
C PRO A 58 6.39 -4.97 -13.52
N ASP A 59 6.14 -5.97 -12.67
CA ASP A 59 7.06 -6.39 -11.59
C ASP A 59 8.45 -6.79 -12.10
N GLU A 60 8.54 -7.39 -13.29
CA GLU A 60 9.81 -7.78 -13.89
C GLU A 60 10.60 -6.56 -14.39
N TYR A 61 9.92 -5.47 -14.77
CA TYR A 61 10.55 -4.20 -15.13
C TYR A 61 10.94 -3.38 -13.88
N GLY A 62 10.16 -3.51 -12.80
CA GLY A 62 10.48 -2.93 -11.49
C GLY A 62 11.54 -3.70 -10.71
N CYS A 63 12.03 -4.84 -11.22
CA CYS A 63 12.94 -5.75 -10.50
C CYS A 63 12.37 -6.22 -9.14
N GLY A 64 11.05 -6.33 -9.01
CA GLY A 64 10.36 -6.68 -7.77
C GLY A 64 10.26 -5.53 -6.74
N ASP A 65 10.62 -4.30 -7.12
CA ASP A 65 10.51 -3.12 -6.26
C ASP A 65 9.45 -2.16 -6.80
N ASN A 66 8.42 -1.89 -5.99
CA ASN A 66 7.33 -0.98 -6.33
C ASN A 66 7.82 0.45 -6.53
N LYS A 67 8.90 0.88 -5.86
CA LYS A 67 9.48 2.21 -6.07
C LYS A 67 9.98 2.41 -7.50
N ASN A 68 10.53 1.36 -8.10
CA ASN A 68 10.94 1.40 -9.50
C ASN A 68 9.73 1.51 -10.42
N ILE A 69 8.63 0.81 -10.10
CA ILE A 69 7.38 0.92 -10.86
C ILE A 69 6.80 2.33 -10.75
N ASP A 70 6.79 2.92 -9.56
CA ASP A 70 6.34 4.28 -9.30
C ASP A 70 7.19 5.30 -10.06
N SER A 71 8.52 5.17 -10.04
CA SER A 71 9.43 6.02 -10.80
C SER A 71 9.21 5.91 -12.32
N ILE A 72 9.08 4.68 -12.85
CA ILE A 72 8.76 4.47 -14.27
C ILE A 72 7.41 5.11 -14.62
N THR A 73 6.41 4.96 -13.74
CA THR A 73 5.08 5.51 -13.94
C THR A 73 5.12 7.03 -13.93
N LEU A 74 5.86 7.65 -13.01
CA LEU A 74 6.05 9.09 -12.93
C LEU A 74 6.68 9.64 -14.22
N GLU A 75 7.83 9.08 -14.62
CA GLU A 75 8.55 9.54 -15.82
C GLU A 75 7.75 9.30 -17.11
N PHE A 76 7.01 8.19 -17.19
CA PHE A 76 6.16 7.94 -18.34
C PHE A 76 4.98 8.92 -18.39
N SER A 77 4.38 9.25 -17.24
CA SER A 77 3.32 10.25 -17.13
C SER A 77 3.81 11.64 -17.55
N ARG A 78 5.00 12.04 -17.10
CA ARG A 78 5.66 13.30 -17.46
C ARG A 78 5.89 13.41 -18.97
N LEU A 79 6.40 12.35 -19.58
CA LEU A 79 6.63 12.28 -21.02
C LEU A 79 5.33 12.49 -21.81
N VAL A 80 4.27 11.79 -21.42
CA VAL A 80 2.95 11.84 -22.05
C VAL A 80 2.35 13.24 -21.94
N LEU A 81 2.32 13.81 -20.73
CA LEU A 81 1.79 15.15 -20.46
C LEU A 81 2.56 16.23 -21.23
N ALA A 82 3.90 16.16 -21.25
CA ALA A 82 4.72 17.13 -21.95
C ALA A 82 4.38 17.22 -23.45
N VAL A 83 4.27 16.07 -24.12
CA VAL A 83 3.90 16.01 -25.55
C VAL A 83 2.50 16.60 -25.73
N GLN A 84 1.52 16.14 -24.96
CA GLN A 84 0.13 16.56 -25.11
C GLN A 84 -0.08 18.05 -24.84
N LEU A 85 0.64 18.62 -23.88
CA LEU A 85 0.50 20.02 -23.49
C LEU A 85 1.09 20.96 -24.53
N VAL A 86 2.23 20.61 -25.14
CA VAL A 86 2.73 21.36 -26.30
C VAL A 86 1.72 21.31 -27.44
N LEU A 87 1.19 20.11 -27.75
CA LEU A 87 0.18 19.94 -28.80
C LEU A 87 -1.09 20.76 -28.54
N THR A 88 -1.59 20.72 -27.31
CA THR A 88 -2.76 21.49 -26.89
C THR A 88 -2.51 22.99 -27.01
N GLY A 89 -1.32 23.46 -26.61
CA GLY A 89 -0.94 24.86 -26.75
C GLY A 89 -0.87 25.34 -28.21
N ILE A 90 -0.38 24.51 -29.12
CA ILE A 90 -0.29 24.83 -30.55
C ILE A 90 -1.67 24.85 -31.24
N GLN A 91 -2.61 24.05 -30.74
CA GLN A 91 -3.98 23.97 -31.26
C GLN A 91 -4.84 25.19 -30.90
N LEU A 92 -4.43 25.97 -29.89
CA LEU A 92 -5.14 27.18 -29.50
C LEU A 92 -4.97 28.30 -30.55
N PRO A 93 -5.99 29.14 -30.77
CA PRO A 93 -5.87 30.29 -31.66
C PRO A 93 -4.77 31.27 -31.25
N SER A 94 -4.26 32.05 -32.21
CA SER A 94 -3.31 33.13 -31.96
C SER A 94 -3.70 33.99 -30.77
N ARG A 95 -2.77 34.12 -29.81
CA ARG A 95 -2.89 34.97 -28.61
C ARG A 95 -4.15 34.67 -27.78
N TYR A 96 -4.67 33.45 -27.83
CA TYR A 96 -5.91 33.09 -27.16
C TYR A 96 -5.85 33.36 -25.65
N LEU A 97 -4.74 33.01 -24.99
CA LEU A 97 -4.55 33.28 -23.56
C LEU A 97 -4.67 34.77 -23.21
N SER A 98 -4.15 35.66 -24.06
CA SER A 98 -4.27 37.10 -23.87
C SER A 98 -5.66 37.64 -24.20
N ARG A 99 -6.40 36.99 -25.13
CA ARG A 99 -7.76 37.40 -25.50
C ARG A 99 -8.79 36.96 -24.45
N ALA A 100 -8.65 35.75 -23.92
CA ALA A 100 -9.58 35.12 -22.96
C ALA A 100 -9.09 35.19 -21.50
N TRP A 101 -8.11 36.06 -21.18
CA TRP A 101 -7.43 36.08 -19.88
C TRP A 101 -8.37 36.23 -18.68
N ARG A 102 -9.49 36.95 -18.82
CA ARG A 102 -10.48 37.12 -17.75
C ARG A 102 -11.16 35.80 -17.41
N SER A 103 -11.65 35.10 -18.43
CA SER A 103 -12.31 33.81 -18.29
C SER A 103 -11.34 32.76 -17.73
N ILE A 104 -10.12 32.73 -18.25
CA ILE A 104 -9.05 31.85 -17.77
C ILE A 104 -8.71 32.14 -16.30
N PHE A 105 -8.61 33.41 -15.90
CA PHE A 105 -8.36 33.78 -14.51
C PHE A 105 -9.46 33.28 -13.56
N TYR A 106 -10.74 33.41 -13.94
CA TYR A 106 -11.86 32.94 -13.11
C TYR A 106 -11.92 31.41 -12.99
N LEU A 107 -11.49 30.68 -14.04
CA LEU A 107 -11.38 29.22 -14.00
C LEU A 107 -10.18 28.76 -13.17
N LEU A 108 -8.99 29.31 -13.41
CA LEU A 108 -7.76 28.81 -12.78
C LEU A 108 -7.51 29.35 -11.39
N GLY A 109 -8.04 30.53 -11.04
CA GLY A 109 -7.93 31.06 -9.69
C GLY A 109 -9.09 30.58 -8.81
N PRO A 110 -10.23 31.29 -8.79
CA PRO A 110 -11.34 30.97 -7.90
C PRO A 110 -11.94 29.58 -8.09
N THR A 111 -12.16 29.15 -9.34
CA THR A 111 -12.83 27.85 -9.60
C THR A 111 -11.93 26.70 -9.16
N LEU A 112 -10.66 26.68 -9.56
CA LEU A 112 -9.69 25.66 -9.14
C LEU A 112 -9.51 25.62 -7.63
N THR A 113 -9.47 26.78 -6.96
CA THR A 113 -9.37 26.85 -5.49
C THR A 113 -10.59 26.23 -4.82
N LEU A 114 -11.80 26.51 -5.32
CA LEU A 114 -13.04 25.91 -4.82
C LEU A 114 -13.10 24.40 -5.11
N MET A 115 -12.56 23.96 -6.26
CA MET A 115 -12.44 22.54 -6.59
C MET A 115 -11.50 21.82 -5.63
N TRP A 116 -10.35 22.41 -5.30
CA TRP A 116 -9.41 21.87 -4.33
C TRP A 116 -10.02 21.78 -2.92
N LEU A 117 -10.63 22.86 -2.43
CA LEU A 117 -11.27 22.88 -1.11
C LEU A 117 -12.44 21.90 -1.00
N SER A 118 -13.27 21.80 -2.05
CA SER A 118 -14.38 20.85 -2.07
C SER A 118 -13.90 19.41 -2.14
N ALA A 119 -12.88 19.09 -2.95
CA ALA A 119 -12.25 17.77 -2.96
C ALA A 119 -11.70 17.40 -1.58
N GLY A 120 -10.91 18.30 -0.97
CA GLY A 120 -10.36 18.08 0.36
C GLY A 120 -11.43 17.89 1.43
N LEU A 121 -12.52 18.67 1.40
CA LEU A 121 -13.65 18.52 2.31
C LEU A 121 -14.36 17.17 2.15
N ILE A 122 -14.60 16.73 0.91
CA ILE A 122 -15.24 15.44 0.63
C ILE A 122 -14.34 14.28 1.11
N ILE A 123 -13.04 14.35 0.85
CA ILE A 123 -12.06 13.33 1.26
C ILE A 123 -12.00 13.27 2.79
N TRP A 124 -11.84 14.41 3.45
CA TRP A 124 -11.83 14.53 4.91
C TRP A 124 -13.10 13.95 5.55
N TRP A 125 -14.27 14.25 4.96
CA TRP A 125 -15.54 13.74 5.46
C TRP A 125 -15.69 12.23 5.28
N MET A 126 -15.11 11.65 4.22
CA MET A 126 -15.22 10.22 3.92
C MET A 126 -14.15 9.35 4.57
N LEU A 127 -12.99 9.92 4.92
CA LEU A 127 -11.87 9.22 5.55
C LEU A 127 -11.69 9.73 7.00
N PRO A 128 -12.34 9.11 8.00
CA PRO A 128 -12.48 9.67 9.36
C PRO A 128 -11.18 9.74 10.19
N ARG A 129 -10.08 9.11 9.73
CA ARG A 129 -8.78 9.16 10.40
C ARG A 129 -7.83 10.20 9.80
N LEU A 130 -8.23 10.86 8.71
CA LEU A 130 -7.37 11.75 7.95
C LEU A 130 -7.58 13.19 8.44
N ASP A 131 -6.51 13.87 8.81
CA ASP A 131 -6.59 15.29 9.18
C ASP A 131 -6.87 16.15 7.93
N PHE A 132 -7.46 17.34 8.15
CA PHE A 132 -7.92 18.18 7.05
C PHE A 132 -6.79 18.62 6.11
N VAL A 133 -5.58 18.88 6.63
CA VAL A 133 -4.43 19.27 5.78
C VAL A 133 -3.97 18.11 4.90
N HIS A 134 -3.95 16.90 5.46
CA HIS A 134 -3.68 15.67 4.72
C HIS A 134 -4.74 15.47 3.62
N ALA A 135 -6.01 15.78 3.90
CA ALA A 135 -7.08 15.67 2.91
C ALA A 135 -6.95 16.71 1.80
N LEU A 136 -6.41 17.90 2.11
CA LEU A 136 -6.07 18.91 1.11
C LEU A 136 -4.93 18.45 0.20
N ALA A 137 -3.94 17.69 0.69
CA ALA A 137 -2.89 17.13 -0.16
C ALA A 137 -3.46 16.13 -1.18
N ILE A 138 -4.31 15.20 -0.74
CA ILE A 138 -5.02 14.27 -1.63
C ILE A 138 -5.94 15.04 -2.59
N GLY A 139 -6.67 16.03 -2.06
CA GLY A 139 -7.55 16.90 -2.82
C GLY A 139 -6.84 17.68 -3.93
N ALA A 140 -5.57 18.06 -3.72
CA ALA A 140 -4.76 18.75 -4.72
C ALA A 140 -4.42 17.84 -5.90
N CYS A 141 -4.24 16.53 -5.68
CA CYS A 141 -3.98 15.57 -6.76
C CYS A 141 -5.20 15.41 -7.68
N VAL A 142 -6.41 15.48 -7.13
CA VAL A 142 -7.65 15.30 -7.89
C VAL A 142 -8.30 16.62 -8.32
N ALA A 143 -7.75 17.78 -8.00
CA ALA A 143 -8.32 19.07 -8.39
C ALA A 143 -8.09 19.41 -9.87
N PRO A 144 -6.88 19.22 -10.44
CA PRO A 144 -6.61 19.49 -11.84
C PRO A 144 -7.50 18.69 -12.80
N THR A 145 -7.70 19.26 -13.99
CA THR A 145 -8.53 18.69 -15.07
C THR A 145 -7.64 18.32 -16.22
N ASP A 146 -7.77 17.09 -16.67
CA ASP A 146 -6.82 16.47 -17.57
C ASP A 146 -7.13 16.76 -19.06
N PRO A 147 -6.16 17.26 -19.85
CA PRO A 147 -6.35 17.56 -21.27
C PRO A 147 -6.51 16.31 -22.13
N VAL A 148 -5.93 15.18 -21.71
CA VAL A 148 -5.95 13.89 -22.42
C VAL A 148 -7.36 13.36 -22.54
N LEU A 149 -8.03 13.26 -21.41
CA LEU A 149 -9.40 12.80 -21.32
C LEU A 149 -10.39 13.85 -21.84
N SER A 150 -10.03 15.13 -21.78
CA SER A 150 -10.84 16.22 -22.31
C SER A 150 -10.93 16.19 -23.85
N ASN A 151 -9.97 15.57 -24.55
CA ASN A 151 -10.01 15.41 -26.01
C ASN A 151 -11.29 14.73 -26.50
N ALA A 152 -11.90 13.83 -25.71
CA ALA A 152 -13.13 13.14 -26.10
C ALA A 152 -14.35 14.09 -26.31
N VAL A 153 -14.32 15.28 -25.72
CA VAL A 153 -15.40 16.29 -25.81
C VAL A 153 -14.99 17.55 -26.53
N ILE A 154 -13.69 17.76 -26.71
CA ILE A 154 -13.16 18.87 -27.51
C ILE A 154 -13.06 18.46 -28.98
N LYS A 155 -12.80 17.18 -29.27
CA LYS A 155 -12.50 16.66 -30.61
C LYS A 155 -13.44 15.53 -31.02
N GLY A 156 -13.53 15.32 -32.33
CA GLY A 156 -14.34 14.27 -32.94
C GLY A 156 -15.79 14.67 -33.20
N ARG A 157 -16.51 13.78 -33.89
CA ARG A 157 -17.87 14.02 -34.39
C ARG A 157 -18.87 14.43 -33.31
N PHE A 158 -18.75 13.88 -32.11
CA PHE A 158 -19.60 14.25 -30.97
C PHE A 158 -19.38 15.71 -30.56
N ALA A 159 -18.12 16.13 -30.41
CA ALA A 159 -17.75 17.48 -30.00
C ALA A 159 -18.20 18.53 -31.01
N GLU A 160 -18.04 18.25 -32.31
CA GLU A 160 -18.45 19.14 -33.40
C GLU A 160 -19.96 19.42 -33.41
N ILE A 161 -20.77 18.42 -33.05
CA ILE A 161 -22.22 18.53 -33.04
C ILE A 161 -22.73 19.14 -31.73
N ASN A 162 -22.15 18.77 -30.60
CA ASN A 162 -22.73 19.02 -29.28
C ASN A 162 -22.03 20.12 -28.46
N THR A 163 -20.82 20.53 -28.82
CA THR A 163 -20.02 21.47 -28.02
C THR A 163 -19.61 22.69 -28.85
N PRO A 164 -20.04 23.91 -28.50
CA PRO A 164 -19.67 25.11 -29.24
C PRO A 164 -18.16 25.35 -29.26
N LYS A 165 -17.60 25.79 -30.40
CA LYS A 165 -16.16 26.09 -30.56
C LYS A 165 -15.55 27.01 -29.49
N PRO A 166 -16.23 28.08 -29.01
CA PRO A 166 -15.69 28.90 -27.92
C PRO A 166 -15.51 28.10 -26.62
N LEU A 167 -16.41 27.16 -26.34
CA LEU A 167 -16.37 26.31 -25.14
C LEU A 167 -15.25 25.26 -25.26
N GLN A 168 -15.11 24.64 -26.43
CA GLN A 168 -14.01 23.70 -26.71
C GLN A 168 -12.63 24.34 -26.45
N ARG A 169 -12.42 25.57 -26.97
CA ARG A 169 -11.18 26.33 -26.79
C ARG A 169 -10.92 26.70 -25.33
N LEU A 170 -11.98 27.06 -24.61
CA LEU A 170 -11.89 27.39 -23.18
C LEU A 170 -11.48 26.16 -22.36
N ILE A 171 -12.14 25.02 -22.58
CA ILE A 171 -11.82 23.76 -21.88
C ILE A 171 -10.39 23.31 -22.19
N ALA A 172 -9.95 23.42 -23.45
CA ALA A 172 -8.58 23.10 -23.85
C ALA A 172 -7.54 24.00 -23.14
N ALA A 173 -7.78 25.31 -23.11
CA ALA A 173 -6.88 26.26 -22.47
C ALA A 173 -6.87 26.12 -20.94
N GLU A 174 -8.01 25.83 -20.34
CA GLU A 174 -8.12 25.52 -18.91
C GLU A 174 -7.34 24.25 -18.58
N ALA A 175 -7.62 23.13 -19.23
CA ALA A 175 -6.96 21.86 -18.96
C ALA A 175 -5.43 21.95 -19.14
N GLY A 176 -4.98 22.65 -20.19
CA GLY A 176 -3.54 22.82 -20.43
C GLY A 176 -2.80 23.69 -19.41
N LEU A 177 -3.47 24.65 -18.78
CA LEU A 177 -2.88 25.47 -17.70
C LEU A 177 -3.07 24.85 -16.31
N ASN A 178 -4.19 24.17 -16.10
CA ASN A 178 -4.58 23.61 -14.82
C ASN A 178 -3.60 22.53 -14.36
N ASP A 179 -3.12 21.70 -15.30
CA ASP A 179 -2.13 20.66 -15.03
C ASP A 179 -0.80 21.20 -14.51
N GLY A 180 -0.39 22.42 -14.84
CA GLY A 180 0.81 23.07 -14.26
C GLY A 180 0.52 23.88 -12.99
N LEU A 181 -0.72 24.36 -12.83
CA LEU A 181 -1.12 25.16 -11.67
C LEU A 181 -1.60 24.32 -10.47
N GLY A 182 -1.53 23.00 -10.53
CA GLY A 182 -1.76 22.11 -9.39
C GLY A 182 -0.64 22.18 -8.33
N TYR A 183 0.61 22.43 -8.74
CA TYR A 183 1.78 22.56 -7.87
C TYR A 183 1.57 23.49 -6.66
N PRO A 184 1.09 24.75 -6.83
CA PRO A 184 0.74 25.63 -5.72
C PRO A 184 -0.16 25.00 -4.66
N PHE A 185 -1.18 24.24 -5.05
CA PHE A 185 -2.12 23.65 -4.11
C PHE A 185 -1.52 22.45 -3.38
N LEU A 186 -0.80 21.60 -4.12
CA LEU A 186 -0.14 20.43 -3.55
C LEU A 186 0.94 20.84 -2.54
N PHE A 187 1.88 21.70 -2.96
CA PHE A 187 2.98 22.13 -2.10
C PHE A 187 2.54 23.07 -0.98
N PHE A 188 1.39 23.74 -1.10
CA PHE A 188 0.80 24.42 0.05
C PHE A 188 0.49 23.43 1.17
N ALA A 189 -0.20 22.32 0.85
CA ALA A 189 -0.53 21.29 1.83
C ALA A 189 0.73 20.56 2.33
N LEU A 190 1.65 20.19 1.43
CA LEU A 190 2.89 19.48 1.81
C LEU A 190 3.84 20.33 2.65
N TYR A 191 4.03 21.62 2.32
CA TYR A 191 4.85 22.51 3.16
C TYR A 191 4.19 22.82 4.50
N TRP A 192 2.85 22.81 4.56
CA TRP A 192 2.13 22.89 5.82
C TRP A 192 2.47 21.66 6.67
N ILE A 193 2.37 20.45 6.12
CA ILE A 193 2.74 19.21 6.83
C ILE A 193 4.20 19.26 7.29
N LYS A 194 5.12 19.67 6.42
CA LYS A 194 6.57 19.76 6.71
C LYS A 194 6.91 20.72 7.85
N HIS A 195 6.29 21.90 7.90
CA HIS A 195 6.75 22.98 8.78
C HIS A 195 5.86 23.25 9.98
N SER A 196 4.61 22.75 10.00
CA SER A 196 3.67 23.22 11.00
C SER A 196 3.59 22.40 12.27
N GLU A 197 3.97 21.11 12.35
CA GLU A 197 3.67 20.24 13.52
C GLU A 197 2.25 20.46 14.10
N GLY A 198 1.25 20.75 13.25
CA GLY A 198 -0.11 21.12 13.69
C GLY A 198 -0.31 22.56 14.22
N GLN A 199 0.73 23.38 14.33
CA GLN A 199 0.67 24.81 14.70
C GLN A 199 0.56 25.74 13.48
N GLY A 200 -0.63 25.83 12.89
CA GLY A 200 -1.08 26.92 12.01
C GLY A 200 -0.17 27.26 10.81
N ILE A 201 -0.41 28.42 10.18
CA ILE A 201 0.40 28.92 9.07
C ILE A 201 1.62 29.65 9.63
N GLN A 202 2.81 29.15 9.33
CA GLN A 202 4.08 29.73 9.78
C GLN A 202 4.82 30.47 8.66
N LEU A 203 5.71 31.39 9.02
CA LEU A 203 6.50 32.16 8.05
C LEU A 203 7.41 31.27 7.17
N PRO A 204 8.14 30.25 7.69
CA PRO A 204 8.98 29.37 6.87
C PRO A 204 8.20 28.58 5.81
N MET A 205 6.96 28.18 6.15
CA MET A 205 6.03 27.56 5.21
C MET A 205 5.69 28.53 4.07
N LEU A 206 5.27 29.76 4.40
CA LEU A 206 4.91 30.77 3.40
C LEU A 206 6.09 31.17 2.52
N THR A 207 7.30 31.24 3.07
CA THR A 207 8.50 31.54 2.26
C THR A 207 8.82 30.41 1.29
N SER A 208 8.70 29.15 1.73
CA SER A 208 8.92 27.98 0.87
C SER A 208 7.86 27.90 -0.24
N TRP A 209 6.61 28.21 0.10
CA TRP A 209 5.51 28.21 -0.86
C TRP A 209 5.57 29.38 -1.86
N LEU A 210 5.77 30.62 -1.39
CA LEU A 210 5.82 31.79 -2.28
C LEU A 210 7.13 31.85 -3.08
N GLY A 211 8.27 31.57 -2.44
CA GLY A 211 9.57 31.61 -3.10
C GLY A 211 9.82 30.38 -3.97
N GLY A 212 9.66 29.19 -3.39
CA GLY A 212 9.88 27.92 -4.08
C GLY A 212 8.79 27.64 -5.10
N THR A 213 7.54 27.50 -4.67
CA THR A 213 6.47 27.09 -5.60
C THR A 213 6.07 28.20 -6.56
N TRP A 214 5.66 29.37 -6.08
CA TRP A 214 5.23 30.44 -6.99
C TRP A 214 6.38 31.07 -7.78
N GLY A 215 7.48 31.42 -7.11
CA GLY A 215 8.63 32.05 -7.75
C GLY A 215 9.38 31.13 -8.69
N TYR A 216 9.83 29.98 -8.20
CA TYR A 216 10.75 29.09 -8.93
C TYR A 216 10.06 27.99 -9.73
N VAL A 217 8.96 27.42 -9.26
CA VAL A 217 8.25 26.37 -10.01
C VAL A 217 7.31 26.98 -11.06
N VAL A 218 6.49 27.97 -10.70
CA VAL A 218 5.47 28.55 -11.61
C VAL A 218 5.97 29.71 -12.45
N ILE A 219 6.51 30.77 -11.86
CA ILE A 219 6.88 31.98 -12.63
C ILE A 219 8.07 31.69 -13.56
N PHE A 220 9.08 30.99 -13.06
CA PHE A 220 10.26 30.65 -13.86
C PHE A 220 9.91 29.71 -15.03
N SER A 221 9.06 28.70 -14.84
CA SER A 221 8.61 27.82 -15.94
C SER A 221 7.85 28.58 -17.02
N VAL A 222 7.00 29.54 -16.67
CA VAL A 222 6.32 30.41 -17.64
C VAL A 222 7.32 31.25 -18.42
N VAL A 223 8.27 31.90 -17.74
CA VAL A 223 9.32 32.70 -18.40
C VAL A 223 10.19 31.84 -19.32
N TYR A 224 10.56 30.65 -18.84
CA TYR A 224 11.34 29.67 -19.59
C TYR A 224 10.60 29.19 -20.84
N GLY A 225 9.35 28.77 -20.70
CA GLY A 225 8.49 28.32 -21.80
C GLY A 225 8.29 29.40 -22.86
N ILE A 226 8.10 30.66 -22.47
CA ILE A 226 8.04 31.80 -23.41
C ILE A 226 9.37 31.92 -24.16
N GLY A 227 10.50 31.88 -23.45
CA GLY A 227 11.83 32.01 -24.04
C GLY A 227 12.13 30.92 -25.07
N VAL A 228 11.96 29.66 -24.68
CA VAL A 228 12.23 28.50 -25.55
C VAL A 228 11.22 28.43 -26.70
N GLY A 229 9.93 28.61 -26.43
CA GLY A 229 8.88 28.62 -27.46
C GLY A 229 9.11 29.71 -28.51
N TYR A 230 9.52 30.91 -28.07
CA TYR A 230 9.85 32.02 -28.99
C TYR A 230 11.10 31.72 -29.82
N ALA A 231 12.15 31.17 -29.21
CA ALA A 231 13.36 30.79 -29.93
C ALA A 231 13.07 29.70 -30.97
N ALA A 232 12.36 28.64 -30.55
CA ALA A 232 11.95 27.53 -31.41
C ALA A 232 11.10 28.00 -32.58
N ARG A 233 10.15 28.92 -32.34
CA ARG A 233 9.36 29.58 -33.38
C ARG A 233 10.23 30.30 -34.39
N LYS A 234 11.13 31.17 -33.91
CA LYS A 234 11.98 32.00 -34.79
C LYS A 234 12.89 31.15 -35.66
N LEU A 235 13.47 30.08 -35.10
CA LEU A 235 14.30 29.12 -35.83
C LEU A 235 13.49 28.37 -36.89
N PHE A 236 12.35 27.80 -36.49
CA PHE A 236 11.48 27.01 -37.37
C PHE A 236 11.02 27.81 -38.59
N PHE A 237 10.44 29.00 -38.38
CA PHE A 237 9.94 29.81 -39.49
C PHE A 237 11.04 30.43 -40.34
N SER A 238 12.21 30.73 -39.76
CA SER A 238 13.37 31.17 -40.53
C SER A 238 13.86 30.06 -41.47
N ALA A 239 13.92 28.81 -40.97
CA ALA A 239 14.30 27.66 -41.76
C ALA A 239 13.25 27.31 -42.84
N ARG A 240 11.96 27.38 -42.51
CA ARG A 240 10.85 27.19 -43.46
C ARG A 240 10.88 28.21 -44.59
N ARG A 241 11.12 29.50 -44.29
CA ARG A 241 11.27 30.56 -45.31
C ARG A 241 12.47 30.35 -46.24
N ARG A 242 13.49 29.63 -45.78
CA ARG A 242 14.67 29.27 -46.58
C ARG A 242 14.50 27.95 -47.35
N GLY A 243 13.36 27.28 -47.20
CA GLY A 243 13.10 25.99 -47.83
C GLY A 243 13.87 24.82 -47.20
N PHE A 244 14.31 24.94 -45.94
CA PHE A 244 15.06 23.88 -45.25
C PHE A 244 14.17 22.90 -44.47
N VAL A 245 12.87 23.18 -44.34
CA VAL A 245 11.94 22.36 -43.54
C VAL A 245 10.79 21.92 -44.43
N GLU A 246 10.63 20.61 -44.56
CA GLU A 246 9.48 19.98 -45.19
C GLU A 246 8.29 19.96 -44.24
N GLU A 247 7.07 19.96 -44.80
CA GLU A 247 5.82 20.03 -44.02
C GLU A 247 5.67 18.82 -43.09
N GLU A 248 6.05 17.63 -43.55
CA GLU A 248 6.05 16.38 -42.77
C GLU A 248 7.00 16.42 -41.56
N SER A 249 8.05 17.25 -41.61
CA SER A 249 9.01 17.42 -40.51
C SER A 249 8.49 18.31 -39.37
N SER A 250 7.34 18.97 -39.56
CA SER A 250 6.76 19.88 -38.57
C SER A 250 6.29 19.16 -37.30
N LEU A 251 5.73 17.95 -37.45
CA LEU A 251 5.33 17.09 -36.32
C LEU A 251 6.53 16.73 -35.45
N THR A 252 7.59 16.24 -36.10
CA THR A 252 8.84 15.85 -35.43
C THR A 252 9.44 17.03 -34.68
N TYR A 253 9.40 18.24 -35.25
CA TYR A 253 9.91 19.43 -34.59
C TYR A 253 9.15 19.77 -33.30
N VAL A 254 7.82 19.61 -33.29
CA VAL A 254 6.99 19.87 -32.12
C VAL A 254 7.19 18.81 -31.03
N ILE A 255 7.28 17.53 -31.40
CA ILE A 255 7.61 16.46 -30.45
C ILE A 255 9.04 16.68 -29.89
N ALA A 256 9.99 17.07 -30.73
CA ALA A 256 11.34 17.40 -30.28
C ALA A 256 11.33 18.60 -29.32
N LEU A 257 10.48 19.61 -29.58
CA LEU A 257 10.30 20.75 -28.68
C LEU A 257 9.76 20.31 -27.31
N SER A 258 8.75 19.43 -27.26
CA SER A 258 8.24 18.91 -25.98
C SER A 258 9.32 18.14 -25.21
N LEU A 259 10.07 17.27 -25.88
CA LEU A 259 11.16 16.52 -25.24
C LEU A 259 12.29 17.44 -24.75
N PHE A 260 12.62 18.46 -25.53
CA PHE A 260 13.65 19.43 -25.17
C PHE A 260 13.25 20.24 -23.94
N VAL A 261 12.02 20.79 -23.92
CA VAL A 261 11.50 21.55 -22.77
C VAL A 261 11.40 20.64 -21.55
N LEU A 262 10.85 19.44 -21.69
CA LEU A 262 10.78 18.44 -20.62
C LEU A 262 12.15 18.16 -19.99
N GLY A 263 13.14 17.78 -20.81
CA GLY A 263 14.46 17.42 -20.31
C GLY A 263 15.22 18.59 -19.68
N THR A 264 15.13 19.77 -20.28
CA THR A 264 15.81 20.97 -19.76
C THR A 264 15.14 21.53 -18.51
N CYS A 265 13.82 21.53 -18.41
CA CYS A 265 13.09 21.88 -17.18
C CYS A 265 13.40 20.89 -16.06
N GLY A 266 13.47 19.59 -16.36
CA GLY A 266 13.89 18.56 -15.41
C GLY A 266 15.29 18.80 -14.85
N ILE A 267 16.26 19.16 -15.70
CA ILE A 267 17.62 19.55 -15.26
C ILE A 267 17.58 20.82 -14.39
N LEU A 268 16.72 21.76 -14.73
CA LEU A 268 16.56 23.02 -14.01
C LEU A 268 15.70 22.88 -12.74
N GLY A 269 15.06 21.74 -12.47
CA GLY A 269 14.20 21.55 -11.30
C GLY A 269 12.95 22.44 -11.25
N THR A 270 12.39 22.81 -12.40
CA THR A 270 11.16 23.64 -12.50
C THR A 270 10.00 22.86 -13.13
N ASP A 271 8.81 23.44 -13.16
CA ASP A 271 7.62 22.83 -13.77
C ASP A 271 7.82 22.66 -15.29
N ASP A 272 7.96 21.41 -15.71
CA ASP A 272 8.14 21.00 -17.10
C ASP A 272 6.81 21.00 -17.88
N ILE A 273 5.71 20.62 -17.23
CA ILE A 273 4.35 20.56 -17.76
C ILE A 273 3.83 21.95 -18.15
N LEU A 274 3.91 22.92 -17.22
CA LEU A 274 3.50 24.31 -17.49
C LEU A 274 4.39 24.95 -18.56
N ALA A 275 5.70 24.72 -18.50
CA ALA A 275 6.64 25.22 -19.50
C ALA A 275 6.32 24.67 -20.90
N CYS A 276 5.97 23.38 -21.01
CA CYS A 276 5.56 22.75 -22.26
C CYS A 276 4.30 23.43 -22.85
N PHE A 277 3.25 23.60 -22.06
CA PHE A 277 2.03 24.26 -22.54
C PHE A 277 2.29 25.69 -23.01
N VAL A 278 3.05 26.46 -22.23
CA VAL A 278 3.40 27.85 -22.55
C VAL A 278 4.30 27.93 -23.79
N ALA A 279 5.25 26.99 -23.94
CA ALA A 279 6.09 26.88 -25.13
C ALA A 279 5.26 26.60 -26.39
N GLY A 280 4.27 25.70 -26.31
CA GLY A 280 3.32 25.43 -27.40
C GLY A 280 2.50 26.66 -27.79
N CYS A 281 1.92 27.36 -26.81
CA CYS A 281 1.17 28.61 -27.06
C CYS A 281 2.05 29.71 -27.68
N THR A 282 3.29 29.82 -27.22
CA THR A 282 4.25 30.82 -27.74
C THR A 282 4.73 30.45 -29.14
N PHE A 283 4.86 29.15 -29.42
CA PHE A 283 5.19 28.67 -30.75
C PHE A 283 4.12 29.04 -31.77
N ALA A 284 2.84 28.90 -31.42
CA ALA A 284 1.67 29.24 -32.26
C ALA A 284 1.19 30.71 -32.12
N TRP A 285 2.02 31.62 -31.60
CA TRP A 285 1.59 32.98 -31.22
C TRP A 285 0.94 33.83 -32.33
N ASP A 286 1.42 33.75 -33.57
CA ASP A 286 0.78 34.39 -34.73
C ASP A 286 0.29 33.32 -35.72
N ASP A 287 -0.71 33.69 -36.53
CA ASP A 287 -1.43 32.84 -37.52
C ASP A 287 -0.56 32.34 -38.70
N GLN A 288 0.78 32.32 -38.56
CA GLN A 288 1.72 31.83 -39.58
C GLN A 288 1.86 30.30 -39.58
N PHE A 289 1.38 29.63 -38.54
CA PHE A 289 1.34 28.18 -38.48
C PHE A 289 -0.04 27.72 -38.97
N GLU A 290 -0.21 27.59 -40.28
CA GLU A 290 -1.44 27.04 -40.87
C GLU A 290 -1.54 25.54 -40.54
N GLN A 291 -2.70 25.13 -40.04
CA GLN A 291 -3.03 23.74 -39.75
C GLN A 291 -3.74 23.15 -40.98
N ASP A 292 -2.99 22.46 -41.82
CA ASP A 292 -3.60 21.71 -42.92
C ASP A 292 -4.19 20.39 -42.42
N ALA A 293 -5.25 19.90 -43.07
CA ALA A 293 -5.99 18.71 -42.65
C ALA A 293 -5.10 17.45 -42.52
N CYS A 294 -4.05 17.33 -43.34
CA CYS A 294 -3.06 16.26 -43.20
C CYS A 294 -2.32 16.35 -41.85
N SER A 295 -1.92 17.55 -41.43
CA SER A 295 -1.24 17.75 -40.16
C SER A 295 -2.14 17.37 -38.98
N GLU A 296 -3.43 17.72 -39.02
CA GLU A 296 -4.41 17.32 -37.99
C GLU A 296 -4.52 15.79 -37.82
N LEU A 297 -4.49 15.04 -38.93
CA LEU A 297 -4.52 13.58 -38.90
C LEU A 297 -3.30 13.02 -38.16
N PHE A 298 -2.11 13.56 -38.43
CA PHE A 298 -0.87 13.15 -37.78
C PHE A 298 -0.83 13.50 -36.28
N TRP A 299 -1.27 14.71 -35.92
CA TRP A 299 -1.37 15.11 -34.50
C TRP A 299 -2.33 14.20 -33.74
N SER A 300 -3.49 13.88 -34.33
CA SER A 300 -4.47 12.99 -33.71
C SER A 300 -3.95 11.56 -33.57
N ALA A 301 -3.16 11.06 -34.51
CA ALA A 301 -2.56 9.73 -34.43
C ALA A 301 -1.49 9.65 -33.33
N ALA A 302 -0.63 10.67 -33.23
CA ALA A 302 0.38 10.75 -32.18
C ALA A 302 -0.26 10.83 -30.79
N ASP A 303 -1.27 11.70 -30.63
CA ASP A 303 -2.06 11.80 -29.39
C ASP A 303 -2.68 10.44 -29.01
N MET A 304 -3.38 9.78 -29.95
CA MET A 304 -4.01 8.48 -29.70
C MET A 304 -3.01 7.41 -29.24
N LEU A 305 -1.85 7.31 -29.90
CA LEU A 305 -0.82 6.31 -29.55
C LEU A 305 -0.28 6.53 -28.13
N VAL A 306 0.05 7.77 -27.79
CA VAL A 306 0.56 8.12 -26.46
C VAL A 306 -0.50 7.85 -25.39
N ASN A 307 -1.76 8.21 -25.66
CA ASN A 307 -2.89 8.03 -24.74
C ASN A 307 -3.17 6.55 -24.45
N ILE A 308 -3.28 5.73 -25.50
CA ILE A 308 -3.52 4.29 -25.34
C ILE A 308 -2.38 3.64 -24.55
N SER A 309 -1.13 4.04 -24.82
CA SER A 309 0.05 3.48 -24.15
C SER A 309 0.03 3.73 -22.64
N ILE A 310 -0.23 4.97 -22.21
CA ILE A 310 -0.22 5.31 -20.77
C ILE A 310 -1.38 4.66 -20.03
N PHE A 311 -2.57 4.59 -20.63
CA PHE A 311 -3.72 3.98 -19.96
C PHE A 311 -3.62 2.44 -19.89
N ILE A 312 -3.01 1.78 -20.89
CA ILE A 312 -2.64 0.38 -20.76
C ILE A 312 -1.64 0.18 -19.62
N TRP A 313 -0.63 1.04 -19.52
CA TRP A 313 0.33 0.99 -18.42
C TRP A 313 -0.36 1.16 -17.06
N TYR A 314 -1.19 2.17 -16.88
CA TYR A 314 -1.99 2.35 -15.66
C TYR A 314 -2.87 1.16 -15.34
N GLY A 315 -3.50 0.54 -16.34
CA GLY A 315 -4.30 -0.67 -16.13
C GLY A 315 -3.44 -1.84 -15.65
N ALA A 316 -2.20 -1.91 -16.11
CA ALA A 316 -1.26 -2.96 -15.75
C ALA A 316 -0.64 -2.77 -14.36
N VAL A 317 -0.31 -1.54 -13.96
CA VAL A 317 0.34 -1.24 -12.67
C VAL A 317 -0.65 -0.95 -11.54
N ALA A 318 -1.92 -0.65 -11.84
CA ALA A 318 -2.90 -0.34 -10.82
C ALA A 318 -3.03 -1.49 -9.81
N PRO A 319 -3.05 -1.20 -8.49
CA PRO A 319 -3.11 -2.22 -7.46
C PRO A 319 -4.54 -2.77 -7.29
N TRP A 320 -5.06 -3.51 -8.28
CA TRP A 320 -6.46 -3.96 -8.33
C TRP A 320 -6.90 -4.74 -7.08
N ALA A 321 -5.99 -5.50 -6.47
CA ALA A 321 -6.27 -6.25 -5.24
C ALA A 321 -6.58 -5.34 -4.03
N LEU A 322 -6.01 -4.14 -3.98
CA LEU A 322 -6.19 -3.18 -2.88
C LEU A 322 -7.54 -2.48 -2.91
N PHE A 323 -8.11 -2.29 -4.09
CA PHE A 323 -9.47 -1.77 -4.22
C PHE A 323 -10.48 -2.70 -3.54
N ALA A 324 -10.23 -4.02 -3.53
CA ALA A 324 -11.09 -4.99 -2.87
C ALA A 324 -10.78 -5.10 -1.36
N THR A 325 -9.50 -5.05 -0.97
CA THR A 325 -9.09 -5.21 0.43
C THR A 325 -8.00 -4.19 0.82
N ASN A 326 -8.36 -3.18 1.62
CA ASN A 326 -7.43 -2.25 2.27
C ASN A 326 -7.99 -1.80 3.64
N ASN A 327 -7.12 -1.28 4.50
CA ASN A 327 -7.47 -0.91 5.89
C ASN A 327 -7.85 0.58 6.04
N ILE A 328 -7.90 1.33 4.93
CA ILE A 328 -8.06 2.78 4.92
C ILE A 328 -9.52 3.16 4.63
N VAL A 329 -10.08 2.56 3.57
CA VAL A 329 -11.42 2.85 3.08
C VAL A 329 -12.06 1.60 2.48
N SER A 330 -13.28 1.28 2.95
CA SER A 330 -14.03 0.15 2.38
C SER A 330 -14.41 0.44 0.92
N LEU A 331 -14.54 -0.61 0.10
CA LEU A 331 -14.92 -0.49 -1.31
C LEU A 331 -16.19 0.37 -1.50
N GLY A 332 -17.20 0.18 -0.65
CA GLY A 332 -18.44 0.99 -0.71
C GLY A 332 -18.20 2.48 -0.47
N ARG A 333 -17.34 2.84 0.48
CA ARG A 333 -16.96 4.24 0.74
C ARG A 333 -16.07 4.80 -0.37
N LEU A 334 -15.19 3.99 -0.95
CA LEU A 334 -14.34 4.38 -2.07
C LEU A 334 -15.16 4.69 -3.33
N LEU A 335 -16.14 3.84 -3.64
CA LEU A 335 -17.10 4.09 -4.74
C LEU A 335 -17.93 5.35 -4.47
N ALA A 336 -18.44 5.52 -3.25
CA ALA A 336 -19.16 6.73 -2.87
C ALA A 336 -18.28 7.99 -2.98
N LEU A 337 -17.02 7.92 -2.53
CA LEU A 337 -16.04 8.99 -2.67
C LEU A 337 -15.84 9.37 -4.14
N GLY A 338 -15.64 8.38 -5.02
CA GLY A 338 -15.52 8.61 -6.47
C GLY A 338 -16.74 9.33 -7.05
N VAL A 339 -17.95 8.89 -6.73
CA VAL A 339 -19.19 9.55 -7.18
C VAL A 339 -19.32 10.97 -6.63
N LEU A 340 -19.00 11.18 -5.35
CA LEU A 340 -19.07 12.50 -4.71
C LEU A 340 -18.08 13.47 -5.34
N ILE A 341 -16.84 13.04 -5.60
CA ILE A 341 -15.83 13.86 -6.26
C ILE A 341 -16.29 14.24 -7.68
N LEU A 342 -16.79 13.28 -8.47
CA LEU A 342 -17.29 13.56 -9.82
C LEU A 342 -18.47 14.53 -9.82
N CYS A 343 -19.39 14.41 -8.87
CA CYS A 343 -20.61 15.23 -8.81
C CYS A 343 -20.39 16.62 -8.18
N LEU A 344 -19.55 16.72 -7.15
CA LEU A 344 -19.51 17.88 -6.25
C LEU A 344 -18.20 18.67 -6.30
N ARG A 345 -17.11 18.12 -6.84
CA ARG A 345 -15.83 18.85 -6.89
C ARG A 345 -15.93 20.09 -7.79
N ARG A 346 -16.48 19.92 -9.00
CA ARG A 346 -16.38 20.93 -10.06
C ARG A 346 -17.68 21.69 -10.32
N LEU A 347 -18.81 20.98 -10.33
CA LEU A 347 -20.11 21.57 -10.67
C LEU A 347 -20.46 22.80 -9.80
N PRO A 348 -20.31 22.78 -8.45
CA PRO A 348 -20.61 23.95 -7.63
C PRO A 348 -19.71 25.15 -7.95
N ALA A 349 -18.42 24.91 -8.19
CA ALA A 349 -17.44 25.96 -8.48
C ALA A 349 -17.76 26.67 -9.81
N ILE A 350 -18.06 25.90 -10.87
CA ILE A 350 -18.43 26.45 -12.18
C ILE A 350 -19.76 27.20 -12.12
N LEU A 351 -20.77 26.67 -11.41
CA LEU A 351 -22.06 27.34 -11.28
C LEU A 351 -21.94 28.71 -10.57
N LEU A 352 -21.06 28.80 -9.58
CA LEU A 352 -20.78 30.05 -8.87
C LEU A 352 -20.06 31.07 -9.78
N MET A 353 -19.13 30.61 -10.62
CA MET A 353 -18.32 31.46 -11.49
C MET A 353 -18.92 31.73 -12.87
N LYS A 354 -20.02 31.08 -13.25
CA LYS A 354 -20.58 31.13 -14.62
C LYS A 354 -20.80 32.55 -15.15
N HIS A 355 -21.24 33.48 -14.29
CA HIS A 355 -21.53 34.87 -14.70
C HIS A 355 -20.27 35.70 -14.99
N LYS A 356 -19.09 35.19 -14.61
CA LYS A 356 -17.80 35.83 -14.81
C LYS A 356 -17.04 35.27 -16.01
N VAL A 357 -17.45 34.09 -16.51
CA VAL A 357 -16.86 33.42 -17.67
C VAL A 357 -17.72 33.69 -18.90
N THR A 358 -17.25 34.54 -19.80
CA THR A 358 -18.05 35.08 -20.92
C THR A 358 -18.50 34.04 -21.94
N GLU A 359 -17.75 32.96 -22.08
CA GLU A 359 -17.97 31.87 -23.02
C GLU A 359 -19.07 30.90 -22.55
N ILE A 360 -19.41 30.92 -21.26
CA ILE A 360 -20.51 30.13 -20.69
C ILE A 360 -21.79 30.98 -20.74
N GLY A 361 -22.54 30.84 -21.83
CA GLY A 361 -23.73 31.66 -22.07
C GLY A 361 -25.00 31.14 -21.40
N THR A 362 -25.12 29.82 -21.19
CA THR A 362 -26.35 29.19 -20.68
C THR A 362 -26.11 28.34 -19.43
N MET A 363 -27.17 28.12 -18.65
CA MET A 363 -27.12 27.20 -17.50
C MET A 363 -26.74 25.78 -17.94
N PHE A 364 -27.24 25.32 -19.09
CA PHE A 364 -26.90 24.01 -19.62
C PHE A 364 -25.41 23.88 -19.92
N GLN A 365 -24.80 24.89 -20.54
CA GLN A 365 -23.35 24.93 -20.76
C GLN A 365 -22.57 24.95 -19.43
N ALA A 366 -23.06 25.66 -18.41
CA ALA A 366 -22.43 25.69 -17.09
C ALA A 366 -22.48 24.31 -16.40
N ILE A 367 -23.61 23.62 -16.47
CA ILE A 367 -23.76 22.25 -15.94
C ILE A 367 -22.87 21.28 -16.72
N PHE A 368 -22.83 21.42 -18.05
CA PHE A 368 -22.00 20.62 -18.93
C PHE A 368 -20.52 20.74 -18.58
N VAL A 369 -19.97 21.96 -18.52
CA VAL A 369 -18.56 22.19 -18.12
C VAL A 369 -18.32 21.77 -16.66
N GLY A 370 -19.30 22.03 -15.78
CA GLY A 370 -19.23 21.67 -14.37
C GLY A 370 -19.14 20.18 -14.13
N PHE A 371 -19.87 19.37 -14.90
CA PHE A 371 -19.80 17.91 -14.85
C PHE A 371 -18.58 17.37 -15.60
N PHE A 372 -18.22 18.00 -16.72
CA PHE A 372 -17.21 17.49 -17.63
C PHE A 372 -15.81 17.99 -17.30
N GLY A 373 -15.23 17.54 -16.18
CA GLY A 373 -13.85 17.82 -15.75
C GLY A 373 -13.09 16.54 -15.40
N PRO A 374 -12.57 15.82 -16.41
CA PRO A 374 -12.02 14.50 -16.19
C PRO A 374 -10.74 14.57 -15.35
N ILE A 375 -10.55 13.52 -14.54
CA ILE A 375 -9.35 13.24 -13.76
C ILE A 375 -8.57 12.19 -14.53
N GLY A 376 -7.34 12.51 -14.92
CA GLY A 376 -6.55 11.64 -15.79
C GLY A 376 -5.11 11.51 -15.34
N VAL A 377 -4.20 11.65 -16.30
CA VAL A 377 -2.78 11.41 -16.16
C VAL A 377 -2.16 12.35 -15.13
N SER A 378 -2.60 13.61 -15.10
CA SER A 378 -2.08 14.60 -14.14
C SER A 378 -2.34 14.24 -12.68
N ALA A 379 -3.44 13.56 -12.36
CA ALA A 379 -3.72 13.17 -10.98
C ALA A 379 -2.76 12.10 -10.45
N VAL A 380 -2.39 11.13 -11.30
CA VAL A 380 -1.40 10.09 -10.96
C VAL A 380 0.00 10.72 -10.85
N PHE A 381 0.33 11.64 -11.75
CA PHE A 381 1.56 12.41 -11.68
C PHE A 381 1.70 13.17 -10.34
N TYR A 382 0.67 13.93 -9.93
CA TYR A 382 0.68 14.66 -8.67
C TYR A 382 0.71 13.74 -7.44
N LEU A 383 0.02 12.59 -7.52
CA LEU A 383 0.09 11.56 -6.49
C LEU A 383 1.54 11.10 -6.26
N LEU A 384 2.25 10.75 -7.33
CA LEU A 384 3.62 10.24 -7.23
C LEU A 384 4.62 11.31 -6.76
N ILE A 385 4.46 12.57 -7.17
CA ILE A 385 5.25 13.69 -6.62
C ILE A 385 5.03 13.84 -5.12
N ALA A 386 3.77 13.75 -4.68
CA ALA A 386 3.45 13.90 -3.27
C ALA A 386 4.07 12.77 -2.44
N VAL A 387 4.02 11.54 -2.95
CA VAL A 387 4.68 10.38 -2.34
C VAL A 387 6.17 10.61 -2.22
N GLU A 388 6.85 10.97 -3.30
CA GLU A 388 8.30 11.22 -3.31
C GLU A 388 8.70 12.25 -2.25
N PHE A 389 7.95 13.35 -2.16
CA PHE A 389 8.16 14.38 -1.15
C PHE A 389 7.96 13.87 0.29
N LEU A 390 6.94 13.04 0.52
CA LEU A 390 6.68 12.45 1.84
C LEU A 390 7.77 11.44 2.22
N GLU A 391 8.31 10.69 1.26
CA GLU A 391 9.42 9.76 1.51
C GLU A 391 10.70 10.49 1.93
N GLU A 392 11.04 11.60 1.27
CA GLU A 392 12.17 12.45 1.67
C GLU A 392 11.99 12.97 3.11
N LEU A 393 10.77 13.38 3.47
CA LEU A 393 10.46 13.82 4.83
C LEU A 393 10.64 12.73 5.88
N VAL A 394 10.26 11.49 5.57
CA VAL A 394 10.43 10.35 6.50
C VAL A 394 11.91 10.01 6.71
N GLN A 395 12.77 10.22 5.71
CA GLN A 395 14.20 9.90 5.80
C GLN A 395 15.02 10.93 6.59
N ASP A 396 14.59 12.20 6.60
CA ASP A 396 15.37 13.31 7.17
C ASP A 396 15.20 13.50 8.70
N ASP A 397 14.18 12.91 9.34
CA ASP A 397 13.76 13.31 10.70
C ASP A 397 13.99 12.29 11.83
N LYS A 398 14.44 12.79 12.99
CA LYS A 398 14.74 12.03 14.23
C LYS A 398 13.79 12.35 15.39
N GLY A 399 12.69 13.08 15.18
CA GLY A 399 11.96 13.66 16.32
C GLY A 399 10.46 13.94 16.26
N THR A 400 9.75 13.84 15.13
CA THR A 400 8.30 14.16 15.10
C THR A 400 7.44 13.10 14.40
N ALA A 401 6.11 13.24 14.51
CA ALA A 401 5.06 12.23 14.30
C ALA A 401 5.10 11.47 12.95
N LEU A 402 6.02 10.49 12.84
CA LEU A 402 6.12 9.56 11.71
C LEU A 402 4.78 8.89 11.38
N GLY A 403 3.93 8.63 12.38
CA GLY A 403 2.66 7.93 12.19
C GLY A 403 1.66 8.65 11.28
N ASP A 404 1.55 9.98 11.36
CA ASP A 404 0.57 10.73 10.57
C ASP A 404 1.04 10.90 9.12
N ILE A 405 2.34 11.13 8.92
CA ILE A 405 2.98 11.21 7.60
C ILE A 405 2.90 9.86 6.89
N GLN A 406 3.22 8.77 7.61
CA GLN A 406 3.12 7.41 7.09
C GLN A 406 1.67 7.04 6.78
N TYR A 407 0.71 7.43 7.62
CA TYR A 407 -0.71 7.21 7.32
C TYR A 407 -1.20 8.00 6.11
N LEU A 408 -0.71 9.23 5.87
CA LEU A 408 -1.00 9.94 4.62
C LEU A 408 -0.39 9.23 3.41
N GLN A 409 0.87 8.79 3.50
CA GLN A 409 1.50 8.03 2.43
C GLN A 409 0.70 6.76 2.13
N GLU A 410 0.28 6.02 3.16
CA GLU A 410 -0.61 4.87 3.04
C GLU A 410 -1.96 5.27 2.43
N ALA A 411 -2.58 6.39 2.82
CA ALA A 411 -3.86 6.83 2.26
C ALA A 411 -3.76 7.28 0.79
N MET A 412 -2.59 7.77 0.37
CA MET A 412 -2.31 8.21 -0.99
C MET A 412 -1.99 7.03 -1.92
N GLN A 413 -1.15 6.10 -1.48
CA GLN A 413 -0.74 4.95 -2.30
C GLN A 413 -1.65 3.74 -2.13
N THR A 414 -2.41 3.67 -1.02
CA THR A 414 -2.87 2.40 -0.44
C THR A 414 -1.70 1.42 -0.40
N VAL A 415 -0.80 1.53 0.58
CA VAL A 415 0.26 0.53 0.73
C VAL A 415 -0.38 -0.77 1.23
N SER A 416 -0.19 -1.83 0.44
CA SER A 416 -0.81 -3.15 0.53
C SER A 416 -0.10 -4.08 1.53
N LYS A 417 -0.61 -5.31 1.52
CA LYS A 417 -0.15 -6.55 2.17
C LYS A 417 1.35 -6.89 1.94
N GLU A 418 2.17 -6.07 1.28
CA GLU A 418 3.60 -6.35 1.04
C GLU A 418 4.40 -6.33 2.34
N THR A 419 4.12 -5.39 3.26
CA THR A 419 4.78 -5.39 4.58
C THR A 419 4.43 -6.66 5.37
N ALA A 420 3.18 -7.13 5.28
CA ALA A 420 2.78 -8.38 5.91
C ALA A 420 3.42 -9.60 5.22
N ALA A 421 3.63 -9.56 3.91
CA ALA A 421 4.33 -10.60 3.17
C ALA A 421 5.83 -10.62 3.51
N GLU A 422 6.49 -9.46 3.59
CA GLU A 422 7.89 -9.33 3.99
C GLU A 422 8.11 -9.79 5.44
N ILE A 423 7.22 -9.39 6.36
CA ILE A 423 7.23 -9.86 7.74
C ILE A 423 7.01 -11.37 7.80
N ARG A 424 6.11 -11.92 6.98
CA ARG A 424 5.89 -13.37 6.88
C ARG A 424 7.15 -14.07 6.38
N GLU A 425 7.77 -13.60 5.30
CA GLU A 425 8.99 -14.17 4.73
C GLU A 425 10.15 -14.10 5.74
N GLY A 426 10.32 -12.94 6.39
CA GLY A 426 11.29 -12.74 7.46
C GLY A 426 11.06 -13.72 8.62
N CYS A 427 9.81 -13.91 9.05
CA CYS A 427 9.48 -14.85 10.12
C CYS A 427 9.71 -16.30 9.69
N ASN A 428 9.34 -16.69 8.47
CA ASN A 428 9.57 -18.03 7.94
C ASN A 428 11.06 -18.36 7.83
N LYS A 429 11.88 -17.38 7.47
CA LYS A 429 13.34 -17.51 7.39
C LYS A 429 13.99 -17.59 8.77
N TYR A 430 13.76 -16.59 9.62
CA TYR A 430 14.48 -16.42 10.88
C TYR A 430 13.80 -17.08 12.09
N GLY A 431 12.53 -17.45 12.00
CA GLY A 431 11.72 -18.06 13.07
C GLY A 431 11.22 -17.08 14.14
N VAL A 432 11.95 -15.99 14.40
CA VAL A 432 11.62 -14.96 15.39
C VAL A 432 11.93 -13.58 14.83
N LEU A 433 10.99 -12.64 14.97
CA LEU A 433 11.16 -11.22 14.64
C LEU A 433 10.86 -10.36 15.86
N VAL A 434 11.69 -9.33 16.09
CA VAL A 434 11.55 -8.40 17.20
C VAL A 434 11.24 -7.01 16.67
N PHE A 435 10.09 -6.46 17.08
CA PHE A 435 9.62 -5.12 16.72
C PHE A 435 9.76 -4.21 17.94
N ARG A 436 10.76 -3.33 17.91
CA ARG A 436 10.97 -2.34 18.96
C ARG A 436 10.02 -1.17 18.76
N GLY A 437 9.33 -0.74 19.82
CA GLY A 437 8.41 0.40 19.76
C GLY A 437 7.22 0.23 18.81
N ALA A 438 6.68 -0.99 18.66
CA ALA A 438 5.51 -1.24 17.81
C ALA A 438 4.28 -0.44 18.25
N ASN A 439 4.11 -0.23 19.57
CA ASN A 439 3.11 0.68 20.18
C ASN A 439 1.65 0.46 19.74
N LEU A 440 1.33 -0.73 19.23
CA LEU A 440 -0.04 -1.09 18.85
C LEU A 440 -0.96 -1.11 20.08
N ASN A 441 -2.23 -0.77 19.93
CA ASN A 441 -3.29 -1.08 20.89
C ASN A 441 -3.87 -2.49 20.66
N ASN A 442 -4.92 -2.89 21.39
CA ASN A 442 -5.50 -4.24 21.26
C ASN A 442 -6.12 -4.45 19.88
N GLU A 443 -6.93 -3.50 19.41
CA GLU A 443 -7.62 -3.55 18.13
C GLU A 443 -6.62 -3.65 16.98
N GLN A 444 -5.59 -2.80 17.01
CA GLN A 444 -4.50 -2.79 16.04
C GLN A 444 -3.68 -4.08 16.06
N GLN A 445 -3.42 -4.67 17.24
CA GLN A 445 -2.71 -5.94 17.33
C GLN A 445 -3.54 -7.08 16.72
N ILE A 446 -4.85 -7.12 16.96
CA ILE A 446 -5.77 -8.12 16.36
C ILE A 446 -5.78 -7.97 14.84
N GLU A 447 -5.99 -6.75 14.35
CA GLU A 447 -6.00 -6.43 12.91
C GLU A 447 -4.67 -6.79 12.26
N PHE A 448 -3.56 -6.41 12.87
CA PHE A 448 -2.21 -6.74 12.39
C PHE A 448 -2.02 -8.26 12.30
N THR A 449 -2.40 -9.00 13.35
CA THR A 449 -2.23 -10.46 13.40
C THR A 449 -3.09 -11.18 12.35
N ALA A 450 -4.30 -10.66 12.07
CA ALA A 450 -5.20 -11.23 11.09
C ALA A 450 -4.65 -11.23 9.66
N ASN A 451 -3.65 -10.37 9.35
CA ASN A 451 -2.96 -10.39 8.06
C ASN A 451 -2.13 -11.67 7.84
N PHE A 452 -1.79 -12.40 8.90
CA PHE A 452 -0.94 -13.58 8.82
C PHE A 452 -1.71 -14.91 8.74
N GLY A 453 -3.02 -14.92 9.03
CA GLY A 453 -3.87 -16.10 8.96
C GLY A 453 -5.16 -16.00 9.79
N GLU A 454 -5.93 -17.09 9.84
CA GLU A 454 -7.15 -17.18 10.66
C GLU A 454 -6.79 -17.06 12.15
N MET A 455 -7.50 -16.21 12.90
CA MET A 455 -7.20 -15.96 14.31
C MET A 455 -7.55 -17.15 15.22
N TYR A 456 -6.73 -17.36 16.25
CA TYR A 456 -7.12 -18.11 17.44
C TYR A 456 -7.91 -17.23 18.41
N ASP A 457 -8.76 -17.85 19.22
CA ASP A 457 -9.45 -17.18 20.31
C ASP A 457 -9.36 -17.99 21.62
N VAL A 458 -9.72 -17.37 22.74
CA VAL A 458 -9.63 -17.97 24.08
C VAL A 458 -10.95 -18.56 24.58
N LYS A 459 -11.96 -18.75 23.71
CA LYS A 459 -13.29 -19.21 24.13
C LYS A 459 -13.26 -20.59 24.78
N ALA A 460 -12.35 -21.47 24.38
CA ALA A 460 -12.17 -22.78 25.02
C ALA A 460 -11.82 -22.64 26.52
N HIS A 461 -10.95 -21.69 26.87
CA HIS A 461 -10.62 -21.40 28.26
C HIS A 461 -11.80 -20.74 29.00
N MET A 462 -12.55 -19.84 28.36
CA MET A 462 -13.76 -19.27 28.96
C MET A 462 -14.82 -20.34 29.26
N LYS A 463 -15.05 -21.28 28.33
CA LYS A 463 -15.95 -22.43 28.51
C LYS A 463 -15.48 -23.36 29.64
N ALA A 464 -14.17 -23.45 29.85
CA ALA A 464 -13.57 -24.18 30.98
C ALA A 464 -13.63 -23.42 32.32
N GLY A 465 -14.32 -22.27 32.38
CA GLY A 465 -14.54 -21.50 33.60
C GLY A 465 -13.47 -20.45 33.91
N ARG A 466 -12.47 -20.26 33.03
CA ARG A 466 -11.42 -19.24 33.24
C ARG A 466 -11.96 -17.85 32.95
N ARG A 467 -11.88 -16.96 33.94
CA ARG A 467 -12.18 -15.53 33.76
C ARG A 467 -11.05 -14.83 33.02
N MET A 468 -11.41 -14.13 31.96
CA MET A 468 -10.48 -13.39 31.11
C MET A 468 -10.61 -11.89 31.38
N ARG A 469 -9.49 -11.17 31.32
CA ARG A 469 -9.46 -9.70 31.48
C ARG A 469 -10.07 -8.96 30.29
N PHE A 470 -10.10 -9.59 29.10
CA PHE A 470 -10.63 -9.01 27.86
C PHE A 470 -11.70 -9.90 27.20
N PRO A 471 -12.85 -10.15 27.85
CA PRO A 471 -13.83 -11.11 27.34
C PRO A 471 -14.52 -10.64 26.04
N GLN A 472 -14.54 -9.34 25.77
CA GLN A 472 -15.09 -8.76 24.53
C GLN A 472 -14.14 -8.87 23.33
N GLN A 473 -12.85 -9.18 23.57
CA GLN A 473 -11.81 -9.34 22.55
C GLN A 473 -11.15 -10.71 22.73
N PRO A 474 -11.89 -11.81 22.42
CA PRO A 474 -11.44 -13.16 22.74
C PRO A 474 -10.17 -13.58 21.98
N GLU A 475 -9.72 -12.82 20.98
CA GLU A 475 -8.46 -12.99 20.26
C GLU A 475 -7.24 -12.59 21.11
N ILE A 476 -7.42 -11.79 22.17
CA ILE A 476 -6.35 -11.40 23.09
C ILE A 476 -6.17 -12.48 24.17
N PHE A 477 -5.04 -13.18 24.11
CA PHE A 477 -4.59 -14.06 25.18
C PHE A 477 -3.77 -13.28 26.21
N ASP A 478 -4.25 -13.25 27.45
CA ASP A 478 -3.58 -12.57 28.56
C ASP A 478 -2.46 -13.44 29.16
N VAL A 479 -1.21 -13.03 28.94
CA VAL A 479 0.01 -13.72 29.42
C VAL A 479 0.68 -12.91 30.55
N SER A 480 -0.09 -12.04 31.20
CA SER A 480 0.38 -11.15 32.25
C SER A 480 0.51 -11.85 33.60
N ASN A 481 1.28 -11.27 34.52
CA ASN A 481 1.23 -11.64 35.94
C ASN A 481 0.11 -10.89 36.69
N LEU A 482 -1.00 -10.60 36.01
CA LEU A 482 -2.09 -9.79 36.53
C LEU A 482 -3.37 -10.62 36.71
N ASP A 483 -4.17 -10.26 37.71
CA ASP A 483 -5.53 -10.76 37.93
C ASP A 483 -6.53 -10.14 36.93
N GLU A 484 -7.82 -10.48 37.06
CA GLU A 484 -8.89 -9.91 36.23
C GLU A 484 -9.13 -8.41 36.41
N ASN A 485 -8.66 -7.85 37.53
CA ASN A 485 -8.77 -6.43 37.87
C ASN A 485 -7.49 -5.63 37.55
N GLY A 486 -6.44 -6.28 37.03
CA GLY A 486 -5.16 -5.64 36.71
C GLY A 486 -4.19 -5.46 37.89
N ASN A 487 -4.39 -6.19 38.99
CA ASN A 487 -3.47 -6.24 40.12
C ASN A 487 -2.44 -7.35 39.95
N VAL A 488 -1.24 -7.17 40.49
CA VAL A 488 -0.19 -8.21 40.47
C VAL A 488 -0.70 -9.45 41.20
N LEU A 489 -0.64 -10.60 40.54
CA LEU A 489 -0.94 -11.89 41.15
C LEU A 489 0.05 -12.13 42.30
N THR A 490 -0.50 -12.19 43.51
CA THR A 490 0.22 -12.60 44.71
C THR A 490 0.00 -14.10 44.94
N GLU A 491 0.61 -14.69 45.98
CA GLU A 491 0.46 -16.10 46.36
C GLU A 491 -0.99 -16.54 46.67
N LEU A 492 -1.96 -15.63 46.59
CA LEU A 492 -3.37 -15.83 46.89
C LEU A 492 -4.17 -16.53 45.76
N GLU A 493 -3.61 -16.75 44.56
CA GLU A 493 -4.23 -17.51 43.45
C GLU A 493 -3.33 -18.64 42.89
N PRO A 494 -3.12 -19.74 43.64
CA PRO A 494 -2.17 -20.81 43.28
C PRO A 494 -2.46 -21.48 41.93
N ALA A 495 -3.73 -21.56 41.51
CA ALA A 495 -4.11 -22.13 40.21
C ALA A 495 -3.58 -21.32 39.01
N ARG A 496 -3.65 -19.99 39.07
CA ARG A 496 -3.22 -19.09 37.98
C ARG A 496 -1.70 -18.94 37.97
N VAL A 497 -1.07 -18.88 39.14
CA VAL A 497 0.39 -18.91 39.29
C VAL A 497 0.96 -20.24 38.79
N GLY A 498 0.35 -21.37 39.16
CA GLY A 498 0.73 -22.70 38.69
C GLY A 498 0.56 -22.85 37.18
N ALA A 499 -0.54 -22.35 36.61
CA ALA A 499 -0.76 -22.35 35.17
C ALA A 499 0.34 -21.58 34.40
N ASN A 500 0.77 -20.44 34.92
CA ASN A 500 1.82 -19.62 34.32
C ASN A 500 3.20 -20.29 34.35
N LYS A 501 3.48 -21.15 35.34
CA LYS A 501 4.74 -21.94 35.37
C LYS A 501 4.89 -22.86 34.15
N GLY A 502 3.79 -23.34 33.58
CA GLY A 502 3.81 -24.15 32.36
C GLY A 502 4.38 -23.41 31.15
N ASN A 503 4.26 -22.07 31.11
CA ASN A 503 4.84 -21.24 30.05
C ASN A 503 6.36 -21.04 30.22
N CYS A 504 6.95 -21.49 31.34
CA CYS A 504 8.39 -21.52 31.56
C CYS A 504 9.04 -22.83 31.07
N LEU A 505 8.25 -23.80 30.60
CA LEU A 505 8.73 -25.02 29.96
C LEU A 505 8.80 -24.81 28.44
N TRP A 506 9.65 -25.57 27.74
CA TRP A 506 9.76 -25.48 26.27
C TRP A 506 8.49 -25.95 25.58
N HIS A 507 7.88 -25.05 24.79
CA HIS A 507 6.62 -25.34 24.10
C HIS A 507 6.45 -24.59 22.79
N ALA A 508 5.50 -25.07 21.98
CA ALA A 508 4.92 -24.35 20.85
C ALA A 508 3.45 -24.06 21.20
N ASP A 509 2.97 -22.86 20.89
CA ASP A 509 1.62 -22.45 21.28
C ASP A 509 0.55 -23.35 20.67
N MET A 510 -0.44 -23.69 21.49
CA MET A 510 -1.59 -24.50 21.09
C MET A 510 -1.22 -25.86 20.46
N ALA A 511 -0.01 -26.38 20.66
CA ALA A 511 0.39 -27.70 20.16
C ALA A 511 -0.45 -28.87 20.74
N TYR A 512 -1.18 -28.61 21.82
CA TYR A 512 -2.14 -29.52 22.44
C TYR A 512 -3.54 -29.48 21.81
N ASN A 513 -3.80 -28.59 20.85
CA ASN A 513 -5.04 -28.54 20.07
C ASN A 513 -4.87 -29.29 18.74
N PRO A 514 -5.97 -29.85 18.17
CA PRO A 514 -5.92 -30.58 16.90
C PRO A 514 -5.37 -29.71 15.77
N ARG A 515 -5.91 -28.49 15.63
CA ARG A 515 -5.24 -27.45 14.87
C ARG A 515 -4.21 -26.80 15.79
N ARG A 516 -2.97 -26.67 15.35
CA ARG A 516 -1.93 -25.94 16.11
C ARG A 516 -1.89 -24.46 15.74
N ALA A 517 -1.12 -23.66 16.48
CA ALA A 517 -0.81 -22.28 16.10
C ALA A 517 0.28 -22.22 15.03
N HIS A 518 0.18 -21.20 14.17
CA HIS A 518 1.22 -20.82 13.23
C HIS A 518 2.05 -19.70 13.86
N TYR A 519 1.67 -18.44 13.68
CA TYR A 519 2.37 -17.31 14.28
C TYR A 519 1.76 -16.93 15.61
N SER A 520 2.62 -16.49 16.52
CA SER A 520 2.22 -15.84 17.77
C SER A 520 2.91 -14.49 17.86
N LEU A 521 2.17 -13.47 18.26
CA LEU A 521 2.65 -12.11 18.44
C LEU A 521 2.39 -11.68 19.88
N LEU A 522 3.45 -11.41 20.63
CA LEU A 522 3.40 -11.01 22.04
C LEU A 522 3.83 -9.56 22.17
N ARG A 523 2.94 -8.71 22.68
CA ARG A 523 3.21 -7.29 22.94
C ARG A 523 3.40 -7.06 24.44
N ALA A 524 4.40 -6.26 24.79
CA ALA A 524 4.61 -5.75 26.13
C ALA A 524 3.84 -4.44 26.33
N VAL A 525 2.76 -4.46 27.10
CA VAL A 525 2.00 -3.24 27.43
C VAL A 525 2.65 -2.50 28.59
N GLU A 526 3.09 -3.25 29.60
CA GLU A 526 3.81 -2.71 30.76
C GLU A 526 4.87 -3.72 31.19
N LEU A 527 6.13 -3.30 31.17
CA LEU A 527 7.28 -4.10 31.60
C LEU A 527 7.65 -3.82 33.05
N PRO A 528 8.17 -4.82 33.77
CA PRO A 528 8.78 -4.59 35.08
C PRO A 528 10.11 -3.82 34.94
N PRO A 529 10.66 -3.28 36.05
CA PRO A 529 11.95 -2.58 36.03
C PRO A 529 13.07 -3.41 35.38
N LYS A 530 13.95 -2.76 34.63
CA LYS A 530 15.08 -3.43 33.96
C LYS A 530 15.95 -4.20 34.96
N GLY A 531 16.45 -5.36 34.54
CA GLY A 531 17.28 -6.24 35.38
C GLY A 531 16.50 -7.14 36.34
N THR A 532 15.16 -7.10 36.34
CA THR A 532 14.33 -7.99 37.18
C THR A 532 13.98 -9.33 36.50
N GLY A 533 14.48 -9.58 35.30
CA GLY A 533 14.20 -10.78 34.49
C GLY A 533 12.99 -10.61 33.56
N GLY A 534 12.45 -11.73 33.03
CA GLY A 534 11.25 -11.72 32.19
C GLY A 534 11.51 -11.71 30.68
N ALA A 535 12.75 -11.98 30.28
CA ALA A 535 13.13 -12.28 28.91
C ALA A 535 12.37 -13.50 28.38
N THR A 536 12.23 -13.57 27.06
CA THR A 536 11.65 -14.72 26.37
C THR A 536 12.75 -15.45 25.64
N GLN A 537 12.81 -16.77 25.81
CA GLN A 537 13.76 -17.61 25.08
C GLN A 537 13.06 -18.36 23.97
N TYR A 538 13.76 -18.50 22.86
CA TYR A 538 13.38 -19.24 21.67
C TYR A 538 14.48 -20.24 21.33
N LEU A 539 14.13 -21.32 20.65
CA LEU A 539 15.10 -22.24 20.08
C LEU A 539 14.67 -22.67 18.66
N ASP A 540 15.62 -22.90 17.76
CA ASP A 540 15.32 -23.33 16.39
C ASP A 540 15.26 -24.85 16.28
N SER A 541 14.05 -25.40 16.32
CA SER A 541 13.83 -26.85 16.27
C SER A 541 14.09 -27.47 14.89
N ARG A 542 14.21 -26.64 13.84
CA ARG A 542 14.65 -27.08 12.51
C ARG A 542 16.14 -27.42 12.50
N THR A 543 16.96 -26.51 13.03
CA THR A 543 18.40 -26.75 13.17
C THR A 543 18.69 -27.87 14.18
N ALA A 544 17.84 -28.06 15.20
CA ALA A 544 17.93 -29.23 16.07
C ALA A 544 17.70 -30.55 15.31
N TYR A 545 16.73 -30.60 14.40
CA TYR A 545 16.49 -31.78 13.55
C TYR A 545 17.67 -32.09 12.63
N ASP A 546 18.21 -31.09 11.95
CA ASP A 546 19.32 -31.27 10.99
C ASP A 546 20.54 -31.95 11.65
N ASN A 547 20.76 -31.64 12.93
CA ASN A 547 21.87 -32.14 13.74
C ASN A 547 21.63 -33.51 14.41
N LEU A 548 20.46 -34.14 14.22
CA LEU A 548 20.23 -35.51 14.68
C LEU A 548 21.06 -36.50 13.85
N SER A 549 21.43 -37.62 14.46
CA SER A 549 22.01 -38.74 13.70
C SER A 549 20.98 -39.31 12.73
N GLU A 550 21.43 -39.88 11.62
CA GLU A 550 20.54 -40.54 10.64
C GLU A 550 19.74 -41.69 11.27
N GLU A 551 20.33 -42.41 12.22
CA GLU A 551 19.64 -43.43 13.02
C GLU A 551 18.47 -42.83 13.82
N MET A 552 18.70 -41.70 14.49
CA MET A 552 17.64 -41.03 15.24
C MET A 552 16.55 -40.49 14.32
N LYS A 553 16.92 -39.89 13.16
CA LYS A 553 15.95 -39.43 12.15
C LYS A 553 15.05 -40.57 11.68
N GLN A 554 15.63 -41.74 11.35
CA GLN A 554 14.87 -42.94 10.97
C GLN A 554 13.97 -43.45 12.10
N ARG A 555 14.43 -43.37 13.35
CA ARG A 555 13.65 -43.79 14.53
C ARG A 555 12.44 -42.91 14.78
N ILE A 556 12.55 -41.59 14.60
CA ILE A 556 11.47 -40.63 14.92
C ILE A 556 10.51 -40.36 13.76
N ASP A 557 10.90 -40.64 12.51
CA ASP A 557 10.08 -40.40 11.31
C ASP A 557 8.65 -40.97 11.39
N PRO A 558 8.41 -42.23 11.84
CA PRO A 558 7.06 -42.76 11.94
C PRO A 558 6.30 -42.31 13.19
N LEU A 559 6.95 -41.65 14.15
CA LEU A 559 6.37 -41.41 15.47
C LEU A 559 5.38 -40.24 15.46
N VAL A 560 4.24 -40.48 16.10
CA VAL A 560 3.19 -39.50 16.37
C VAL A 560 3.10 -39.31 17.87
N CYS A 561 3.13 -38.06 18.31
CA CYS A 561 3.08 -37.66 19.71
C CYS A 561 1.68 -37.20 20.10
N ASN A 562 1.19 -37.68 21.25
CA ASN A 562 -0.02 -37.20 21.91
C ASN A 562 0.33 -36.02 22.82
N ASN A 563 -0.22 -34.85 22.52
CA ASN A 563 0.09 -33.58 23.18
C ASN A 563 -1.06 -33.14 24.10
N SER A 564 -0.75 -32.91 25.38
CA SER A 564 -1.72 -32.54 26.41
C SER A 564 -1.33 -31.27 27.16
N LEU A 565 -2.24 -30.29 27.17
CA LEU A 565 -2.11 -29.07 27.99
C LEU A 565 -1.92 -29.43 29.47
N TYR A 566 -2.74 -30.34 29.98
CA TYR A 566 -2.72 -30.74 31.39
C TYR A 566 -1.46 -31.49 31.78
N HIS A 567 -0.86 -32.26 30.86
CA HIS A 567 0.44 -32.87 31.09
C HIS A 567 1.52 -31.81 31.36
N ASN A 568 1.63 -30.81 30.49
CA ASN A 568 2.57 -29.71 30.69
C ASN A 568 2.30 -28.95 32.01
N ARG A 569 1.03 -28.67 32.34
CA ARG A 569 0.70 -27.97 33.59
C ARG A 569 1.05 -28.80 34.82
N LYS A 570 0.82 -30.12 34.79
CA LYS A 570 1.19 -31.06 35.87
C LYS A 570 2.71 -31.21 36.00
N LEU A 571 3.46 -31.17 34.90
CA LEU A 571 4.93 -31.12 34.93
C LEU A 571 5.46 -29.84 35.61
N ALA A 572 4.87 -28.69 35.33
CA ALA A 572 5.33 -27.40 35.85
C ALA A 572 4.86 -27.08 37.28
N ALA A 573 3.68 -27.58 37.67
CA ALA A 573 3.08 -27.35 38.97
C ALA A 573 2.33 -28.62 39.44
N PRO A 574 3.06 -29.66 39.90
CA PRO A 574 2.49 -30.96 40.24
C PRO A 574 1.40 -30.87 41.31
N ASP A 575 1.64 -30.09 42.36
CA ASP A 575 0.70 -29.94 43.48
C ASP A 575 -0.60 -29.25 43.05
N THR A 576 -0.50 -28.26 42.16
CA THR A 576 -1.65 -27.48 41.68
C THR A 576 -2.54 -28.30 40.75
N PHE A 577 -1.95 -29.21 39.98
CA PHE A 577 -2.66 -30.02 38.98
C PHE A 577 -2.71 -31.51 39.34
N ALA A 578 -2.47 -31.87 40.60
CA ALA A 578 -2.42 -33.26 41.08
C ALA A 578 -3.71 -34.02 40.76
N ASP A 579 -4.85 -33.36 40.94
CA ASP A 579 -6.19 -33.90 40.79
C ASP A 579 -6.70 -34.03 39.35
N PHE A 580 -5.94 -33.52 38.37
CA PHE A 580 -6.27 -33.60 36.96
C PHE A 580 -5.48 -34.74 36.30
N GLU A 581 -6.21 -35.68 35.68
CA GLU A 581 -5.61 -36.74 34.89
C GLU A 581 -5.56 -36.33 33.41
N PRO A 582 -4.36 -36.20 32.81
CA PRO A 582 -4.23 -35.75 31.42
C PRO A 582 -5.00 -36.61 30.41
N LEU A 583 -5.19 -37.90 30.69
CA LEU A 583 -5.88 -38.86 29.83
C LEU A 583 -7.41 -38.67 29.79
N ASP A 584 -7.98 -37.95 30.76
CA ASP A 584 -9.42 -37.63 30.77
C ASP A 584 -9.79 -36.54 29.76
N ILE A 585 -8.79 -35.92 29.13
CA ILE A 585 -8.92 -34.77 28.26
C ILE A 585 -8.32 -35.14 26.89
N PRO A 586 -9.02 -34.82 25.78
CA PRO A 586 -8.50 -35.08 24.44
C PRO A 586 -7.09 -34.53 24.23
N MET A 587 -6.24 -35.31 23.56
CA MET A 587 -4.87 -34.95 23.22
C MET A 587 -4.71 -34.78 21.72
N ALA A 588 -3.93 -33.78 21.31
CA ALA A 588 -3.65 -33.55 19.91
C ALA A 588 -2.52 -34.45 19.40
N ARG A 589 -2.72 -35.04 18.23
CA ARG A 589 -1.79 -36.01 17.63
C ARG A 589 -0.99 -35.34 16.53
N HIS A 590 0.29 -35.08 16.77
CA HIS A 590 1.21 -34.44 15.84
C HIS A 590 2.44 -35.31 15.59
N LYS A 591 2.94 -35.36 14.34
CA LYS A 591 4.18 -36.06 14.02
C LYS A 591 5.38 -35.37 14.68
N LEU A 592 6.38 -36.15 15.09
CA LEU A 592 7.63 -35.59 15.60
C LEU A 592 8.46 -34.93 14.49
N ALA A 593 8.58 -35.60 13.34
CA ALA A 593 9.25 -35.07 12.17
C ALA A 593 8.20 -34.51 11.21
N GLN A 594 8.22 -33.20 10.98
CA GLN A 594 7.31 -32.55 10.02
C GLN A 594 8.02 -31.50 9.17
N VAL A 595 7.64 -31.41 7.90
CA VAL A 595 8.20 -30.41 6.98
C VAL A 595 7.68 -29.04 7.39
N HIS A 596 8.58 -28.10 7.61
CA HIS A 596 8.27 -26.69 7.66
C HIS A 596 8.10 -26.18 6.22
N GLU A 597 6.86 -26.21 5.72
CA GLU A 597 6.53 -26.00 4.29
C GLU A 597 7.13 -24.73 3.71
N GLU A 598 7.09 -23.64 4.47
CA GLU A 598 7.56 -22.33 4.03
C GLU A 598 9.08 -22.26 3.81
N SER A 599 9.88 -23.09 4.49
CA SER A 599 11.34 -23.14 4.28
C SER A 599 11.82 -24.44 3.63
N GLY A 600 10.95 -25.43 3.46
CA GLY A 600 11.29 -26.78 3.00
C GLY A 600 12.17 -27.59 3.96
N ARG A 601 12.51 -27.06 5.15
CA ARG A 601 13.34 -27.75 6.14
C ARG A 601 12.52 -28.71 6.98
N MET A 602 13.17 -29.75 7.49
CA MET A 602 12.55 -30.61 8.49
C MET A 602 12.56 -29.94 9.87
N ASN A 603 11.48 -30.12 10.62
CA ASN A 603 11.32 -29.63 11.98
C ASN A 603 11.16 -30.80 12.97
N LEU A 604 11.87 -30.72 14.11
CA LEU A 604 11.69 -31.60 15.27
C LEU A 604 10.62 -31.02 16.21
N TYR A 605 9.37 -31.42 16.02
CA TYR A 605 8.21 -30.90 16.76
C TYR A 605 7.96 -31.63 18.08
N ILE A 606 8.94 -31.53 19.00
CA ILE A 606 8.84 -32.07 20.36
C ILE A 606 8.60 -30.95 21.36
N THR A 607 7.62 -31.08 22.24
CA THR A 607 7.32 -30.07 23.27
C THR A 607 7.10 -30.72 24.62
N THR A 608 7.09 -29.94 25.69
CA THR A 608 6.68 -30.44 27.01
C THR A 608 5.19 -30.76 27.13
N TYR A 609 4.39 -30.56 26.06
CA TYR A 609 3.04 -31.12 25.97
C TYR A 609 3.06 -32.62 25.63
N ALA A 610 4.17 -33.17 25.15
CA ALA A 610 4.32 -34.57 24.76
C ALA A 610 4.09 -35.52 25.95
N HIS A 611 2.95 -36.23 25.92
CA HIS A 611 2.60 -37.21 26.95
C HIS A 611 3.17 -38.59 26.66
N HIS A 612 2.94 -39.10 25.44
CA HIS A 612 3.38 -40.42 24.96
C HIS A 612 3.30 -40.49 23.43
N PHE A 613 3.98 -41.47 22.83
CA PHE A 613 3.85 -41.79 21.40
C PHE A 613 2.66 -42.70 21.15
N ASP A 614 2.03 -42.58 19.99
CA ASP A 614 0.92 -43.44 19.58
C ASP A 614 1.32 -44.92 19.65
N GLY A 615 0.52 -45.71 20.36
CA GLY A 615 0.75 -47.15 20.52
C GLY A 615 1.72 -47.52 21.64
N GLU A 616 2.28 -46.54 22.37
CA GLU A 616 3.18 -46.75 23.52
C GLU A 616 2.57 -46.24 24.83
N THR A 617 3.06 -46.76 25.96
CA THR A 617 2.75 -46.18 27.28
C THR A 617 3.64 -44.99 27.59
N ILE A 618 3.23 -44.18 28.56
CA ILE A 618 4.03 -43.04 29.04
C ILE A 618 5.43 -43.46 29.50
N GLU A 619 5.57 -44.62 30.15
CA GLU A 619 6.84 -45.16 30.63
C GLU A 619 7.76 -45.57 29.48
N GLN A 620 7.19 -46.07 28.38
CA GLN A 620 7.93 -46.47 27.18
C GLN A 620 8.43 -45.25 26.40
N SER A 621 7.58 -44.23 26.25
CA SER A 621 7.92 -43.03 25.47
C SER A 621 8.83 -42.05 26.22
N ARG A 622 8.76 -42.00 27.57
CA ARG A 622 9.46 -40.97 28.38
C ARG A 622 10.97 -40.89 28.15
N PRO A 623 11.74 -41.99 28.06
CA PRO A 623 13.18 -41.92 27.83
C PRO A 623 13.53 -41.19 26.53
N LEU A 624 12.84 -41.51 25.43
CA LEU A 624 13.06 -40.85 24.14
C LEU A 624 12.54 -39.41 24.11
N VAL A 625 11.40 -39.13 24.75
CA VAL A 625 10.91 -37.74 24.90
C VAL A 625 11.95 -36.88 25.62
N ASN A 626 12.53 -37.39 26.72
CA ASN A 626 13.54 -36.66 27.47
C ASN A 626 14.83 -36.49 26.66
N GLU A 627 15.31 -37.54 25.98
CA GLU A 627 16.49 -37.48 25.10
C GLU A 627 16.33 -36.41 24.02
N LEU A 628 15.16 -36.35 23.36
CA LEU A 628 14.87 -35.35 22.33
C LEU A 628 14.73 -33.95 22.91
N LEU A 629 14.07 -33.79 24.07
CA LEU A 629 13.94 -32.51 24.77
C LEU A 629 15.32 -31.96 25.21
N ASP A 630 16.19 -32.82 25.72
CA ASP A 630 17.56 -32.47 26.11
C ASP A 630 18.39 -32.05 24.88
N HIS A 631 18.23 -32.74 23.75
CA HIS A 631 18.87 -32.38 22.49
C HIS A 631 18.43 -31.02 21.96
N VAL A 632 17.12 -30.79 21.84
CA VAL A 632 16.59 -29.53 21.30
C VAL A 632 16.89 -28.33 22.20
N SER A 633 17.09 -28.55 23.51
CA SER A 633 17.35 -27.50 24.50
C SER A 633 18.82 -27.07 24.62
N GLN A 634 19.73 -27.56 23.78
CA GLN A 634 21.15 -27.22 23.82
C GLN A 634 21.42 -25.76 23.43
N ASP A 635 22.28 -25.06 24.18
CA ASP A 635 22.58 -23.61 24.05
C ASP A 635 22.83 -23.11 22.62
N LYS A 636 23.44 -23.95 21.75
CA LYS A 636 23.69 -23.61 20.34
C LYS A 636 22.43 -23.37 19.51
N TYR A 637 21.25 -23.77 19.99
CA TYR A 637 19.96 -23.55 19.33
C TYR A 637 19.20 -22.35 19.90
N LEU A 638 19.66 -21.76 21.00
CA LEU A 638 18.90 -20.80 21.79
C LEU A 638 19.12 -19.35 21.33
N LEU A 639 18.03 -18.60 21.31
CA LEU A 639 17.98 -17.15 21.22
C LEU A 639 17.28 -16.61 22.47
N THR A 640 17.89 -15.65 23.16
CA THR A 640 17.26 -14.94 24.28
C THR A 640 16.90 -13.53 23.83
N VAL A 641 15.64 -13.14 24.00
CA VAL A 641 15.14 -11.80 23.66
C VAL A 641 14.77 -11.07 24.94
N ASP A 642 15.54 -10.04 25.25
CA ASP A 642 15.25 -9.09 26.32
C ASP A 642 14.24 -8.03 25.85
N TRP A 643 13.28 -7.72 26.70
CA TRP A 643 12.31 -6.64 26.48
C TRP A 643 12.94 -5.30 26.87
N GLU A 644 12.89 -4.31 25.98
CA GLU A 644 13.57 -3.03 26.18
C GLU A 644 12.61 -1.94 26.65
N ASN A 645 11.44 -1.83 26.01
CA ASN A 645 10.47 -0.77 26.23
C ASN A 645 9.02 -1.28 26.24
N ASN A 646 8.14 -0.55 26.92
CA ASN A 646 6.71 -0.71 26.72
C ASN A 646 6.37 -0.42 25.25
N GLY A 647 5.46 -1.22 24.68
CA GLY A 647 5.11 -1.17 23.26
C GLY A 647 5.96 -2.08 22.37
N ASP A 648 7.04 -2.69 22.87
CA ASP A 648 7.79 -3.72 22.14
C ASP A 648 6.89 -4.92 21.84
N MET A 649 7.13 -5.56 20.69
CA MET A 649 6.42 -6.76 20.27
C MET A 649 7.39 -7.79 19.69
N VAL A 650 7.13 -9.07 19.93
CA VAL A 650 7.88 -10.17 19.32
C VAL A 650 6.90 -11.08 18.59
N MET A 651 7.24 -11.44 17.36
CA MET A 651 6.53 -12.42 16.54
C MET A 651 7.39 -13.65 16.38
N TRP A 652 6.81 -14.84 16.46
CA TRP A 652 7.51 -16.08 16.18
C TRP A 652 6.60 -17.11 15.50
N ASP A 653 7.25 -18.04 14.84
CA ASP A 653 6.63 -19.16 14.13
C ASP A 653 6.67 -20.44 14.99
N ASN A 654 5.51 -20.83 15.52
CA ASN A 654 5.35 -22.03 16.35
C ASN A 654 5.57 -23.34 15.58
N THR A 655 5.70 -23.30 14.25
CA THR A 655 6.00 -24.47 13.41
C THR A 655 7.50 -24.61 13.11
N ALA A 656 8.31 -23.65 13.55
CA ALA A 656 9.75 -23.60 13.36
C ALA A 656 10.56 -23.48 14.67
N VAL A 657 9.96 -22.87 15.71
CA VAL A 657 10.63 -22.63 16.99
C VAL A 657 9.83 -23.13 18.19
N LEU A 658 10.54 -23.49 19.25
CA LEU A 658 9.96 -23.61 20.59
C LEU A 658 10.33 -22.39 21.41
N HIS A 659 9.51 -22.06 22.41
CA HIS A 659 9.75 -20.91 23.26
C HIS A 659 9.38 -21.16 24.71
N ARG A 660 9.87 -20.28 25.58
CA ARG A 660 9.50 -20.22 27.01
C ARG A 660 9.72 -18.84 27.59
N ALA A 661 8.98 -18.51 28.64
CA ALA A 661 9.34 -17.43 29.53
C ALA A 661 10.52 -17.87 30.43
N THR A 662 11.47 -16.96 30.66
CA THR A 662 12.55 -17.22 31.62
C THR A 662 11.98 -17.40 33.04
N PRO A 663 12.27 -18.51 33.73
CA PRO A 663 11.77 -18.74 35.08
C PRO A 663 12.46 -17.84 36.11
N GLY A 664 11.77 -17.55 37.21
CA GLY A 664 12.40 -17.01 38.43
C GLY A 664 12.77 -15.53 38.41
N GLY A 665 12.17 -14.71 37.54
CA GLY A 665 12.37 -13.26 37.56
C GLY A 665 11.96 -12.62 38.90
N ALA A 666 12.77 -11.72 39.44
CA ALA A 666 12.50 -11.01 40.69
C ALA A 666 11.22 -10.13 40.64
N TYR A 667 10.65 -9.92 39.44
CA TYR A 667 9.43 -9.15 39.24
C TYR A 667 8.14 -9.87 39.59
N THR A 668 8.11 -11.21 39.59
CA THR A 668 6.88 -12.00 39.43
C THR A 668 5.77 -11.67 40.42
N THR A 669 6.10 -11.29 41.64
CA THR A 669 5.14 -10.94 42.71
C THR A 669 5.21 -9.47 43.16
N LYS A 670 6.08 -8.66 42.54
CA LYS A 670 6.40 -7.29 43.01
C LYS A 670 6.05 -6.20 42.00
N TYR A 671 6.22 -6.47 40.71
CA TYR A 671 6.02 -5.48 39.65
C TYR A 671 5.01 -5.99 38.63
N LYS A 672 4.26 -5.07 38.04
CA LYS A 672 3.34 -5.39 36.94
C LYS A 672 4.15 -5.78 35.70
N ARG A 673 3.68 -6.83 35.04
CA ARG A 673 4.11 -7.27 33.72
C ARG A 673 2.86 -7.59 32.90
N ASP A 674 2.39 -6.62 32.14
CA ASP A 674 1.23 -6.74 31.24
C ASP A 674 1.70 -7.17 29.85
N MET A 675 1.40 -8.41 29.48
CA MET A 675 1.80 -9.00 28.20
C MET A 675 0.58 -9.59 27.50
N ARG A 676 0.37 -9.22 26.24
CA ARG A 676 -0.83 -9.59 25.48
C ARG A 676 -0.43 -10.27 24.19
N ARG A 677 -0.96 -11.49 23.99
CA ARG A 677 -0.64 -12.31 22.82
C ARG A 677 -1.84 -12.45 21.89
N THR A 678 -1.58 -12.42 20.60
CA THR A 678 -2.48 -12.85 19.53
C THR A 678 -1.82 -13.97 18.74
N SER A 679 -2.59 -14.90 18.18
CA SER A 679 -2.03 -16.03 17.43
C SER A 679 -2.90 -16.37 16.22
N THR A 680 -2.29 -16.92 15.18
CA THR A 680 -2.99 -17.45 14.01
C THR A 680 -3.00 -18.97 14.00
N LYS A 681 -3.98 -19.55 13.33
CA LYS A 681 -4.12 -20.98 13.09
C LYS A 681 -3.23 -21.41 11.93
N ASP A 682 -2.64 -22.60 12.08
CA ASP A 682 -1.84 -23.20 11.02
C ASP A 682 -2.70 -23.56 9.80
N SER A 683 -2.20 -23.14 8.64
CA SER A 683 -2.77 -23.34 7.30
C SER A 683 -1.97 -24.35 6.46
N SER A 684 -0.82 -24.82 6.96
CA SER A 684 -0.01 -25.86 6.31
C SER A 684 -0.73 -27.20 6.24
N SER A 685 -0.25 -28.11 5.39
CA SER A 685 -0.84 -29.45 5.26
C SER A 685 -0.71 -30.30 6.53
N TYR A 686 0.18 -29.91 7.44
CA TYR A 686 0.40 -30.52 8.74
C TYR A 686 -0.40 -29.86 9.88
N GLY A 687 -1.07 -28.74 9.65
CA GLY A 687 -1.64 -27.91 10.72
C GLY A 687 -2.64 -28.60 11.65
N TRP A 688 -3.36 -29.62 11.14
CA TRP A 688 -4.31 -30.45 11.89
C TRP A 688 -3.70 -31.73 12.49
N GLY A 689 -2.38 -31.89 12.37
CA GLY A 689 -1.70 -33.13 12.75
C GLY A 689 -2.27 -34.34 11.99
N VAL A 690 -2.55 -35.41 12.73
CA VAL A 690 -3.09 -36.67 12.18
C VAL A 690 -4.63 -36.68 12.13
N ASP A 691 -5.32 -35.85 12.92
CA ASP A 691 -6.78 -35.80 12.99
C ASP A 691 -7.34 -34.51 12.38
N ARG A 692 -7.64 -34.58 11.08
CA ARG A 692 -8.16 -33.45 10.28
C ARG A 692 -9.62 -33.10 10.56
N THR A 693 -10.34 -33.91 11.35
CA THR A 693 -11.78 -33.75 11.58
C THR A 693 -12.13 -33.27 12.97
N ALA A 694 -11.18 -33.32 13.90
CA ALA A 694 -11.39 -32.86 15.27
C ALA A 694 -11.65 -31.35 15.32
N THR A 695 -12.72 -30.93 15.99
CA THR A 695 -13.10 -29.51 16.13
C THR A 695 -13.02 -29.00 17.57
N TRP A 696 -12.45 -29.81 18.48
CA TRP A 696 -12.33 -29.46 19.89
C TRP A 696 -11.08 -28.61 20.14
N GLU A 697 -11.12 -27.81 21.20
CA GLU A 697 -9.98 -27.03 21.69
C GLU A 697 -9.91 -27.19 23.22
N ALA A 698 -8.71 -27.37 23.77
CA ALA A 698 -8.53 -27.56 25.20
C ALA A 698 -8.56 -26.22 25.94
N GLY A 699 -9.45 -26.13 26.93
CA GLY A 699 -9.43 -25.08 27.94
C GLY A 699 -8.72 -25.55 29.22
N LEU A 700 -8.36 -24.60 30.07
CA LEU A 700 -7.76 -24.89 31.38
C LEU A 700 -8.80 -24.57 32.47
N ARG A 701 -9.19 -25.59 33.23
CA ARG A 701 -10.08 -25.45 34.39
C ARG A 701 -9.29 -25.02 35.62
N THR A 702 -9.91 -24.19 36.45
CA THR A 702 -9.35 -23.74 37.74
C THR A 702 -9.88 -24.54 38.94
N THR A 703 -10.92 -25.35 38.74
CA THR A 703 -11.56 -26.23 39.74
C THR A 703 -11.98 -27.55 39.07
N LYS A 704 -12.12 -28.62 39.87
CA LYS A 704 -12.50 -29.96 39.39
C LYS A 704 -14.01 -30.09 39.08
N GLU A 705 -14.83 -29.21 39.64
CA GLU A 705 -16.30 -29.15 39.43
C GLU A 705 -16.69 -28.74 38.02
#